data_AF-A0A095WRB7-F1
#
_entry.id   AF-A0A095WRB7-F1
#
_cell.length_a   1.000
_cell.length_b   1.000
_cell.length_c   1.000
_cell.angle_alpha   90.00
_cell.angle_beta   90.00
_cell.angle_gamma   90.00
#
_symmetry.space_group_name_H-M   'P 1'
#
loop_
_entity.id
_entity.type
_entity.pdbx_description
1 polymer ?
#
loop_
_entity_poly.entity_id
_entity_poly.type
_entity_poly.pdbx_seq_one_letter_code
_entity_poly.pdbx_strand_id
1 'polypeptide(L)'
;MLRAKKRTVIGALAAFSLFGMPLAAYADPSEDPTSGSETQASTPTPSVEASAHVRQTRAVSALVSIPDIQTPGDGDDSQLINQTVETKGVVTAAYPKGENANLKGLEGFTIQTPGTGGTWDPARTASDGLFVFMGKSSATMPSIGDCVVVKGKVAEYSGVKNATAATQSLTQLLPQSITAATDCDPVKPTELSGVPTQDQMEALESMLVLPKDTWTITDNYKTNRYGTLSLTPGTEVLRTATDVVAPGAAAQAYEAENAAKTIDLDDASTTDLTNFKQNGHKERYAYLANGAPARVGYHVTFTKPVVLESRFGSFVFQPTQMTAGNPDRSPVTITGERPAAPSVSGDTKVATFNVLNYFSDLGENEPGCKGYEDRDHKYVTDKNCKLRGAWSSQAFANQQTKIVQAINTIDADVVALEEIENPVASGVSTDRDGALKSLVNALNAAAGSEVWAYVPSPSTVPANEDVIRIAFIYKKAKIAPVGDSVIYDDPAYTGLARQPLAQEFKPITDVNHEGKNFVVIANHFKSKGSAPKNLSGAEAAANTDNGDGQGNSNGVRVKQARALATFAQRFNGTPTLLVGDFNAYTMEDPLKVLTDAGWAHESGHGDSSYVYGGRSGSMDHVFANSAAHPLITEVKSWAVNAQESIAFEYSRANYNAYLAFEADNPYRASDHNPEIIGLNLITPIAQPPVGPSAQPSDQASTNPSAPAGNPEQSASATKAKQKRSKLASTGVNETIPLALGALVLGVIACAMRRRTL
;
A
#
# COMPACT_ATOMS: atom_id res chain seq x y z
N MET A 1 -4.30 31.60 -57.74
CA MET A 1 -3.01 31.46 -58.43
C MET A 1 -1.98 30.92 -57.45
N LEU A 2 -1.30 29.83 -57.85
CA LEU A 2 0.00 29.28 -57.43
C LEU A 2 0.35 29.25 -55.92
N ARG A 3 0.40 28.07 -55.30
CA ARG A 3 1.51 27.08 -55.26
C ARG A 3 2.73 27.50 -54.42
N ALA A 4 2.80 26.82 -53.26
CA ALA A 4 3.92 26.05 -52.74
C ALA A 4 5.24 26.75 -52.37
N LYS A 5 5.64 26.60 -51.11
CA LYS A 5 7.03 26.35 -50.74
C LYS A 5 7.14 25.21 -49.72
N LYS A 6 7.92 24.21 -50.13
CA LYS A 6 8.47 23.10 -49.34
C LYS A 6 9.18 23.63 -48.09
N ARG A 7 9.08 22.90 -46.97
CA ARG A 7 10.11 22.87 -45.93
C ARG A 7 10.40 21.44 -45.51
N THR A 8 11.69 21.22 -45.38
CA THR A 8 12.44 20.00 -45.13
C THR A 8 12.34 19.56 -43.67
N VAL A 9 12.42 18.25 -43.49
CA VAL A 9 12.51 17.44 -42.27
C VAL A 9 13.63 17.91 -41.32
N ILE A 10 13.28 18.10 -40.04
CA ILE A 10 14.12 17.77 -38.88
C ILE A 10 13.17 17.17 -37.83
N GLY A 11 13.37 15.89 -37.51
CA GLY A 11 12.67 15.22 -36.43
C GLY A 11 13.33 15.51 -35.08
N ALA A 12 12.52 15.65 -34.04
CA ALA A 12 12.86 15.39 -32.65
C ALA A 12 11.61 15.54 -31.75
N LEU A 13 11.36 14.48 -30.97
CA LEU A 13 10.69 14.43 -29.67
C LEU A 13 9.25 15.00 -29.55
N ALA A 14 8.27 14.10 -29.61
CA ALA A 14 7.00 14.26 -28.91
C ALA A 14 7.08 13.47 -27.59
N ALA A 15 6.80 14.18 -26.50
CA ALA A 15 6.91 13.73 -25.12
C ALA A 15 5.82 12.73 -24.74
N PHE A 16 6.23 11.67 -24.04
CA PHE A 16 5.35 10.90 -23.17
C PHE A 16 4.98 11.76 -21.96
N SER A 17 3.73 12.18 -21.89
CA SER A 17 3.14 12.77 -20.70
C SER A 17 1.69 12.30 -20.58
N LEU A 18 1.51 11.07 -20.12
CA LEU A 18 0.24 10.57 -19.60
C LEU A 18 0.57 9.38 -18.69
N PHE A 19 0.51 9.60 -17.38
CA PHE A 19 -0.14 8.75 -16.37
C PHE A 19 0.22 9.32 -15.01
N GLY A 20 -0.60 10.28 -14.60
CA GLY A 20 -0.50 11.02 -13.35
C GLY A 20 -1.72 11.92 -13.24
N MET A 21 -2.92 11.33 -13.26
CA MET A 21 -4.14 12.08 -12.98
C MET A 21 -4.46 12.02 -11.48
N PRO A 22 -4.63 13.19 -10.82
CA PRO A 22 -5.27 13.21 -9.51
C PRO A 22 -6.77 12.93 -9.68
N LEU A 23 -7.36 12.19 -8.74
CA LEU A 23 -8.80 11.96 -8.63
C LEU A 23 -9.54 13.31 -8.63
N ALA A 24 -10.28 13.59 -9.70
CA ALA A 24 -11.29 14.64 -9.73
C ALA A 24 -12.69 14.04 -9.52
N ALA A 25 -13.44 14.62 -8.61
CA ALA A 25 -14.83 14.30 -8.31
C ALA A 25 -15.72 14.33 -9.57
N TYR A 26 -16.46 13.25 -9.81
CA TYR A 26 -17.48 13.20 -10.85
C TYR A 26 -18.84 13.62 -10.30
N ALA A 27 -19.35 14.73 -10.83
CA ALA A 27 -20.68 15.25 -10.55
C ALA A 27 -21.77 14.54 -11.39
N ASP A 28 -22.94 14.42 -10.78
CA ASP A 28 -24.20 13.88 -11.30
C ASP A 28 -24.86 14.85 -12.31
N PRO A 29 -25.50 14.39 -13.41
CA PRO A 29 -26.26 15.27 -14.30
C PRO A 29 -27.78 15.15 -14.06
N SER A 30 -28.46 16.30 -14.02
CA SER A 30 -29.92 16.41 -14.03
C SER A 30 -30.40 17.26 -15.22
N GLU A 31 -31.46 16.77 -15.85
CA GLU A 31 -32.50 17.45 -16.65
C GLU A 31 -32.34 17.66 -18.18
N ASP A 32 -33.53 17.65 -18.78
CA ASP A 32 -33.99 17.22 -20.11
C ASP A 32 -33.99 18.33 -21.21
N PRO A 33 -34.27 17.98 -22.49
CA PRO A 33 -34.01 18.81 -23.67
C PRO A 33 -35.22 19.56 -24.22
N THR A 34 -34.98 20.59 -25.05
CA THR A 34 -36.01 21.22 -25.91
C THR A 34 -35.56 21.51 -27.35
N SER A 35 -36.32 20.90 -28.28
CA SER A 35 -36.84 21.29 -29.61
C SER A 35 -36.03 21.97 -30.73
N GLY A 36 -36.30 21.46 -31.94
CA GLY A 36 -36.37 22.17 -33.24
C GLY A 36 -35.34 21.69 -34.27
N SER A 37 -35.58 21.52 -35.58
CA SER A 37 -36.77 21.49 -36.44
C SER A 37 -36.26 21.08 -37.85
N GLU A 38 -36.96 20.13 -38.48
CA GLU A 38 -37.16 19.84 -39.92
C GLU A 38 -36.25 20.44 -41.01
N THR A 39 -35.83 19.57 -41.97
CA THR A 39 -36.11 19.79 -43.40
C THR A 39 -36.01 18.50 -44.23
N GLN A 40 -37.15 18.14 -44.84
CA GLN A 40 -37.35 17.27 -46.02
C GLN A 40 -36.62 17.86 -47.26
N ALA A 41 -36.37 17.21 -48.40
CA ALA A 41 -36.52 15.87 -48.96
C ALA A 41 -35.79 15.89 -50.33
N SER A 42 -35.49 14.72 -50.92
CA SER A 42 -35.86 14.39 -52.31
C SER A 42 -35.25 13.06 -52.77
N THR A 43 -36.14 12.13 -53.15
CA THR A 43 -35.87 10.90 -53.89
C THR A 43 -36.01 11.18 -55.39
N PRO A 44 -35.39 10.36 -56.26
CA PRO A 44 -36.22 9.66 -57.24
C PRO A 44 -35.79 8.19 -57.51
N THR A 45 -36.78 7.38 -57.88
CA THR A 45 -36.71 6.04 -58.49
C THR A 45 -37.48 6.09 -59.82
N PRO A 46 -37.63 5.05 -60.67
CA PRO A 46 -36.90 3.79 -60.86
C PRO A 46 -36.61 3.49 -62.36
N SER A 47 -35.97 2.35 -62.68
CA SER A 47 -36.18 1.64 -63.97
C SER A 47 -35.86 0.15 -63.81
N VAL A 48 -36.64 -0.68 -64.49
CA VAL A 48 -36.90 -2.11 -64.28
C VAL A 48 -36.30 -2.91 -65.45
N GLU A 49 -35.74 -4.09 -65.20
CA GLU A 49 -35.99 -5.27 -66.05
C GLU A 49 -35.56 -6.58 -65.37
N ALA A 50 -36.38 -7.61 -65.54
CA ALA A 50 -36.28 -8.92 -64.90
C ALA A 50 -36.14 -10.02 -65.95
N SER A 51 -35.30 -11.03 -65.72
CA SER A 51 -35.73 -12.45 -65.60
C SER A 51 -34.58 -13.47 -65.59
N ALA A 52 -34.51 -14.18 -64.46
CA ALA A 52 -34.36 -15.63 -64.27
C ALA A 52 -33.26 -16.45 -65.00
N HIS A 53 -32.34 -17.01 -64.20
CA HIS A 53 -32.16 -18.47 -64.14
C HIS A 53 -31.61 -18.94 -62.78
N VAL A 54 -32.13 -20.09 -62.34
CA VAL A 54 -31.97 -20.75 -61.04
C VAL A 54 -30.64 -21.50 -60.94
N ARG A 55 -29.90 -21.33 -59.84
CA ARG A 55 -29.27 -22.46 -59.13
C ARG A 55 -28.89 -22.07 -57.70
N GLN A 56 -29.51 -22.75 -56.74
CA GLN A 56 -29.07 -22.81 -55.36
C GLN A 56 -27.63 -23.34 -55.30
N THR A 57 -26.72 -22.49 -54.83
CA THR A 57 -25.61 -22.89 -53.97
C THR A 57 -25.76 -22.08 -52.70
N ARG A 58 -26.04 -22.75 -51.59
CA ARG A 58 -25.99 -22.15 -50.26
C ARG A 58 -24.56 -21.67 -50.07
N ALA A 59 -24.31 -20.38 -50.28
CA ALA A 59 -23.03 -19.77 -49.94
C ALA A 59 -22.88 -19.96 -48.43
N VAL A 60 -21.98 -20.85 -48.03
CA VAL A 60 -21.46 -20.84 -46.67
C VAL A 60 -20.78 -19.48 -46.58
N SER A 61 -21.36 -18.57 -45.78
CA SER A 61 -20.67 -17.37 -45.31
C SER A 61 -19.29 -17.82 -44.86
N ALA A 62 -18.23 -17.38 -45.55
CA ALA A 62 -16.88 -17.73 -45.16
C ALA A 62 -16.64 -17.13 -43.78
N LEU A 63 -16.32 -17.97 -42.80
CA LEU A 63 -16.03 -17.51 -41.44
C LEU A 63 -14.83 -16.55 -41.49
N VAL A 64 -14.98 -15.39 -40.87
CA VAL A 64 -13.89 -14.44 -40.64
C VAL A 64 -13.08 -14.96 -39.46
N SER A 65 -11.75 -15.03 -39.59
CA SER A 65 -10.91 -15.49 -38.50
C SER A 65 -10.88 -14.45 -37.37
N ILE A 66 -10.69 -14.89 -36.12
CA ILE A 66 -10.55 -13.94 -35.00
C ILE A 66 -9.34 -13.01 -35.22
N PRO A 67 -8.16 -13.49 -35.70
CA PRO A 67 -7.05 -12.61 -36.04
C PRO A 67 -7.38 -11.52 -37.09
N ASP A 68 -8.24 -11.80 -38.08
CA ASP A 68 -8.66 -10.78 -39.06
C ASP A 68 -9.53 -9.70 -38.40
N ILE A 69 -10.34 -10.07 -37.40
CA ILE A 69 -11.14 -9.13 -36.59
C ILE A 69 -10.21 -8.32 -35.68
N GLN A 70 -9.22 -8.95 -35.08
CA GLN A 70 -8.23 -8.34 -34.20
C GLN A 70 -7.09 -7.63 -34.94
N THR A 71 -7.19 -7.46 -36.26
CA THR A 71 -6.20 -6.69 -37.01
C THR A 71 -6.45 -5.20 -36.81
N PRO A 72 -5.48 -4.45 -36.25
CA PRO A 72 -5.67 -3.02 -35.98
C PRO A 72 -5.84 -2.20 -37.26
N GLY A 73 -6.62 -1.12 -37.16
CA GLY A 73 -6.89 -0.13 -38.19
C GLY A 73 -6.33 1.24 -37.81
N ASP A 74 -7.14 2.07 -37.14
CA ASP A 74 -6.73 3.40 -36.64
C ASP A 74 -6.39 3.32 -35.15
N GLY A 75 -5.10 3.34 -34.81
CA GLY A 75 -4.67 3.00 -33.45
C GLY A 75 -4.71 1.48 -33.22
N ASP A 76 -5.22 1.07 -32.07
CA ASP A 76 -5.48 -0.32 -31.68
C ASP A 76 -6.87 -0.82 -32.10
N ASP A 77 -7.79 0.09 -32.45
CA ASP A 77 -9.13 -0.21 -32.92
C ASP A 77 -9.15 -1.16 -34.14
N SER A 78 -10.09 -2.12 -34.17
CA SER A 78 -10.23 -3.06 -35.28
C SER A 78 -10.52 -2.38 -36.63
N GLN A 79 -9.84 -2.84 -37.70
CA GLN A 79 -10.16 -2.40 -39.07
C GLN A 79 -11.57 -2.80 -39.54
N LEU A 80 -12.23 -3.72 -38.82
CA LEU A 80 -13.57 -4.23 -39.15
C LEU A 80 -14.69 -3.58 -38.34
N ILE A 81 -14.42 -2.50 -37.60
CA ILE A 81 -15.43 -1.76 -36.84
C ILE A 81 -16.69 -1.51 -37.68
N ASN A 82 -17.85 -1.70 -37.03
CA ASN A 82 -19.18 -1.60 -37.60
C ASN A 82 -19.56 -2.66 -38.65
N GLN A 83 -18.66 -3.53 -39.06
CA GLN A 83 -18.98 -4.64 -39.96
C GLN A 83 -19.64 -5.78 -39.19
N THR A 84 -20.54 -6.52 -39.86
CA THR A 84 -21.10 -7.76 -39.32
C THR A 84 -20.32 -8.94 -39.87
N VAL A 85 -19.76 -9.74 -38.97
CA VAL A 85 -18.95 -10.92 -39.28
C VAL A 85 -19.54 -12.17 -38.66
N GLU A 86 -19.11 -13.32 -39.13
CA GLU A 86 -19.40 -14.62 -38.54
C GLU A 86 -18.08 -15.32 -38.26
N THR A 87 -17.83 -15.72 -37.01
CA THR A 87 -16.55 -16.30 -36.58
C THR A 87 -16.76 -17.50 -35.67
N LYS A 88 -15.77 -18.41 -35.61
CA LYS A 88 -15.82 -19.65 -34.83
C LYS A 88 -14.74 -19.63 -33.75
N GLY A 89 -15.10 -20.00 -32.52
CA GLY A 89 -14.16 -20.08 -31.41
C GLY A 89 -14.62 -21.01 -30.29
N VAL A 90 -13.67 -21.35 -29.41
CA VAL A 90 -13.91 -22.06 -28.15
C VAL A 90 -14.05 -21.04 -27.03
N VAL A 91 -15.09 -21.17 -26.20
CA VAL A 91 -15.30 -20.28 -25.06
C VAL A 91 -14.25 -20.51 -23.98
N THR A 92 -13.49 -19.47 -23.64
CA THR A 92 -12.39 -19.52 -22.65
C THR A 92 -12.75 -18.84 -21.32
N ALA A 93 -13.69 -17.90 -21.33
CA ALA A 93 -14.22 -17.23 -20.14
C ALA A 93 -15.70 -16.90 -20.33
N ALA A 94 -16.45 -16.83 -19.23
CA ALA A 94 -17.87 -16.49 -19.27
C ALA A 94 -18.31 -15.70 -18.03
N TYR A 95 -19.08 -14.64 -18.27
CA TYR A 95 -19.58 -13.70 -17.25
C TYR A 95 -21.08 -13.47 -17.45
N PRO A 96 -21.94 -14.44 -17.08
CA PRO A 96 -23.36 -14.38 -17.30
C PRO A 96 -23.99 -13.13 -16.66
N LYS A 97 -24.95 -12.53 -17.37
CA LYS A 97 -25.79 -11.48 -16.79
C LYS A 97 -26.59 -12.06 -15.63
N GLY A 98 -26.49 -11.44 -14.45
CA GLY A 98 -27.18 -11.90 -13.25
C GLY A 98 -26.52 -13.09 -12.55
N GLU A 99 -25.24 -13.36 -12.82
CA GLU A 99 -24.45 -14.35 -12.08
C GLU A 99 -24.47 -14.13 -10.56
N ASN A 100 -24.55 -12.88 -10.13
CA ASN A 100 -24.81 -12.49 -8.74
C ASN A 100 -25.90 -11.41 -8.73
N ALA A 101 -26.82 -11.49 -7.77
CA ALA A 101 -27.97 -10.57 -7.68
C ALA A 101 -27.59 -9.15 -7.26
N ASN A 102 -26.43 -8.97 -6.63
CA ASN A 102 -25.94 -7.72 -6.05
C ASN A 102 -24.77 -7.10 -6.82
N LEU A 103 -24.17 -7.83 -7.76
CA LEU A 103 -23.02 -7.40 -8.56
C LEU A 103 -23.37 -7.30 -10.04
N LYS A 104 -22.69 -6.38 -10.73
CA LYS A 104 -22.67 -6.28 -12.18
C LYS A 104 -21.42 -6.96 -12.70
N GLY A 105 -21.57 -8.02 -13.49
CA GLY A 105 -20.46 -8.67 -14.18
C GLY A 105 -20.09 -7.95 -15.48
N LEU A 106 -19.24 -8.59 -16.29
CA LEU A 106 -18.85 -8.10 -17.62
C LEU A 106 -19.95 -8.34 -18.70
N GLU A 107 -20.96 -9.14 -18.40
CA GLU A 107 -22.12 -9.43 -19.26
C GLU A 107 -21.74 -9.98 -20.65
N GLY A 108 -20.77 -10.88 -20.70
CA GLY A 108 -20.23 -11.42 -21.95
C GLY A 108 -19.47 -12.72 -21.76
N PHE A 109 -18.83 -13.18 -22.82
CA PHE A 109 -17.96 -14.34 -22.81
C PHE A 109 -16.82 -14.13 -23.80
N THR A 110 -15.71 -14.81 -23.59
CA THR A 110 -14.54 -14.73 -24.46
C THR A 110 -14.44 -15.99 -25.28
N ILE A 111 -14.18 -15.85 -26.59
CA ILE A 111 -13.89 -16.97 -27.49
C ILE A 111 -12.44 -16.88 -27.98
N GLN A 112 -11.82 -18.03 -28.24
CA GLN A 112 -10.49 -18.10 -28.84
C GLN A 112 -10.47 -19.09 -30.02
N THR A 113 -9.67 -18.80 -31.04
CA THR A 113 -9.52 -19.64 -32.24
C THR A 113 -9.20 -21.10 -31.83
N PRO A 114 -9.92 -22.12 -32.34
CA PRO A 114 -9.67 -23.50 -31.96
C PRO A 114 -8.23 -23.94 -32.23
N GLY A 115 -7.63 -24.68 -31.30
CA GLY A 115 -6.26 -25.21 -31.42
C GLY A 115 -5.12 -24.21 -31.18
N THR A 116 -5.40 -22.96 -30.80
CA THR A 116 -4.38 -21.93 -30.58
C THR A 116 -3.95 -21.77 -29.12
N GLY A 117 -2.98 -20.89 -28.89
CA GLY A 117 -2.29 -20.68 -27.63
C GLY A 117 -1.11 -21.63 -27.41
N GLY A 118 -0.69 -21.85 -26.16
CA GLY A 118 0.52 -22.61 -25.84
C GLY A 118 1.78 -21.73 -25.80
N THR A 119 2.87 -22.13 -26.45
CA THR A 119 4.10 -21.32 -26.44
C THR A 119 3.88 -20.02 -27.20
N TRP A 120 4.30 -18.90 -26.59
CA TRP A 120 4.24 -17.58 -27.23
C TRP A 120 5.03 -17.58 -28.55
N ASP A 121 4.42 -17.05 -29.61
CA ASP A 121 5.06 -16.81 -30.91
C ASP A 121 5.36 -15.31 -31.05
N PRO A 122 6.64 -14.89 -30.99
CA PRO A 122 7.01 -13.49 -31.13
C PRO A 122 6.66 -12.85 -32.47
N ALA A 123 6.33 -13.65 -33.50
CA ALA A 123 5.89 -13.14 -34.80
C ALA A 123 4.38 -12.83 -34.83
N ARG A 124 3.62 -13.17 -33.78
CA ARG A 124 2.18 -12.88 -33.71
C ARG A 124 1.96 -11.36 -33.57
N THR A 125 1.10 -10.81 -34.42
CA THR A 125 0.75 -9.38 -34.44
C THR A 125 -0.75 -9.13 -34.26
N ALA A 126 -1.56 -10.18 -34.14
CA ALA A 126 -3.01 -10.09 -33.95
C ALA A 126 -3.46 -11.23 -33.03
N SER A 127 -4.47 -10.95 -32.22
CA SER A 127 -4.95 -11.88 -31.22
C SER A 127 -5.79 -13.02 -31.81
N ASP A 128 -5.71 -14.19 -31.19
CA ASP A 128 -6.62 -15.32 -31.43
C ASP A 128 -7.88 -15.26 -30.54
N GLY A 129 -7.94 -14.33 -29.59
CA GLY A 129 -9.02 -14.15 -28.64
C GLY A 129 -9.95 -12.99 -29.00
N LEU A 130 -11.22 -13.09 -28.62
CA LEU A 130 -12.23 -12.05 -28.87
C LEU A 130 -13.30 -12.06 -27.78
N PHE A 131 -13.59 -10.88 -27.22
CA PHE A 131 -14.71 -10.72 -26.29
C PHE A 131 -16.04 -10.60 -27.04
N VAL A 132 -17.07 -11.28 -26.57
CA VAL A 132 -18.43 -11.19 -27.08
C VAL A 132 -19.32 -10.59 -26.01
N PHE A 133 -19.68 -9.32 -26.19
CA PHE A 133 -20.53 -8.59 -25.25
C PHE A 133 -22.00 -8.84 -25.54
N MET A 134 -22.71 -9.49 -24.62
CA MET A 134 -24.11 -9.86 -24.84
C MET A 134 -25.03 -8.66 -24.84
N GLY A 135 -24.80 -7.67 -23.98
CA GLY A 135 -25.58 -6.44 -23.89
C GLY A 135 -27.09 -6.66 -23.82
N LYS A 136 -27.80 -6.34 -24.91
CA LYS A 136 -29.27 -6.51 -25.06
C LYS A 136 -29.68 -7.80 -25.78
N SER A 137 -28.72 -8.64 -26.18
CA SER A 137 -28.98 -9.90 -26.86
C SER A 137 -29.78 -10.84 -25.97
N SER A 138 -30.74 -11.55 -26.56
CA SER A 138 -31.52 -12.61 -25.93
C SER A 138 -30.94 -14.01 -26.20
N ALA A 139 -29.80 -14.10 -26.88
CA ALA A 139 -29.14 -15.38 -27.13
C ALA A 139 -28.75 -16.05 -25.81
N THR A 140 -28.75 -17.38 -25.79
CA THR A 140 -28.28 -18.15 -24.63
C THR A 140 -26.75 -18.02 -24.52
N MET A 141 -26.26 -17.70 -23.33
CA MET A 141 -24.83 -17.62 -23.05
C MET A 141 -24.22 -19.03 -23.11
N PRO A 142 -23.15 -19.26 -23.89
CA PRO A 142 -22.46 -20.55 -23.90
C PRO A 142 -21.61 -20.75 -22.62
N SER A 143 -21.25 -22.01 -22.34
CA SER A 143 -20.40 -22.39 -21.22
C SER A 143 -18.92 -22.40 -21.62
N ILE A 144 -18.02 -22.23 -20.65
CA ILE A 144 -16.57 -22.40 -20.87
C ILE A 144 -16.31 -23.81 -21.42
N GLY A 145 -15.53 -23.88 -22.52
CA GLY A 145 -15.24 -25.09 -23.27
C GLY A 145 -16.16 -25.34 -24.47
N ASP A 146 -17.30 -24.65 -24.59
CA ASP A 146 -18.19 -24.80 -25.74
C ASP A 146 -17.54 -24.28 -27.02
N CYS A 147 -17.78 -24.99 -28.13
CA CYS A 147 -17.41 -24.56 -29.48
C CYS A 147 -18.61 -23.84 -30.11
N VAL A 148 -18.44 -22.59 -30.54
CA VAL A 148 -19.54 -21.76 -31.05
C VAL A 148 -19.17 -21.05 -32.35
N VAL A 149 -20.19 -20.82 -33.19
CA VAL A 149 -20.15 -19.80 -34.25
C VAL A 149 -20.97 -18.59 -33.78
N VAL A 150 -20.33 -17.43 -33.77
CA VAL A 150 -20.94 -16.15 -33.40
C VAL A 150 -21.05 -15.28 -34.64
N LYS A 151 -22.28 -14.87 -34.97
CA LYS A 151 -22.53 -13.81 -35.94
C LYS A 151 -22.81 -12.52 -35.17
N GLY A 152 -22.03 -11.47 -35.41
CA GLY A 152 -22.12 -10.24 -34.64
C GLY A 152 -21.50 -9.04 -35.34
N LYS A 153 -21.80 -7.85 -34.82
CA LYS A 153 -21.22 -6.58 -35.26
C LYS A 153 -19.95 -6.30 -34.46
N VAL A 154 -18.85 -5.99 -35.14
CA VAL A 154 -17.58 -5.57 -34.51
C VAL A 154 -17.73 -4.16 -33.92
N ALA A 155 -17.27 -3.98 -32.69
CA ALA A 155 -17.32 -2.74 -31.93
C ALA A 155 -16.12 -2.63 -30.97
N GLU A 156 -15.88 -1.42 -30.47
CA GLU A 156 -14.83 -1.14 -29.50
C GLU A 156 -15.39 -0.75 -28.13
N TYR A 157 -14.66 -1.10 -27.08
CA TYR A 157 -14.93 -0.66 -25.71
C TYR A 157 -13.70 0.02 -25.09
N SER A 158 -13.70 1.35 -25.07
CA SER A 158 -12.60 2.14 -24.48
C SER A 158 -12.61 2.21 -22.95
N GLY A 159 -13.74 1.89 -22.30
CA GLY A 159 -13.88 1.91 -20.84
C GLY A 159 -13.70 3.28 -20.15
N VAL A 160 -13.38 4.35 -20.90
CA VAL A 160 -13.15 5.70 -20.37
C VAL A 160 -13.99 6.74 -21.11
N LYS A 161 -14.36 7.83 -20.44
CA LYS A 161 -15.11 8.93 -21.07
C LYS A 161 -14.21 9.72 -22.02
N ASN A 162 -14.81 10.22 -23.11
CA ASN A 162 -14.13 11.03 -24.13
C ASN A 162 -12.91 10.35 -24.78
N ALA A 163 -12.96 9.02 -24.93
CA ALA A 163 -11.91 8.25 -25.60
C ALA A 163 -11.71 8.71 -27.05
N THR A 164 -10.46 8.60 -27.51
CA THR A 164 -10.06 8.78 -28.91
C THR A 164 -9.48 7.46 -29.43
N ALA A 165 -9.23 7.34 -30.73
CA ALA A 165 -8.56 6.16 -31.31
C ALA A 165 -7.12 5.91 -30.77
N ALA A 166 -6.56 6.86 -30.00
CA ALA A 166 -5.28 6.67 -29.31
C ALA A 166 -5.44 6.17 -27.86
N THR A 167 -6.68 5.96 -27.41
CA THR A 167 -7.01 5.46 -26.08
C THR A 167 -7.17 3.95 -26.17
N GLN A 168 -6.45 3.19 -25.33
CA GLN A 168 -6.57 1.74 -25.33
C GLN A 168 -8.04 1.31 -25.26
N SER A 169 -8.48 0.53 -26.25
CA SER A 169 -9.83 -0.02 -26.34
C SER A 169 -9.79 -1.54 -26.25
N LEU A 170 -10.96 -2.18 -26.34
CA LEU A 170 -11.14 -3.62 -26.36
C LEU A 170 -12.00 -3.96 -27.56
N THR A 171 -11.46 -4.76 -28.48
CA THR A 171 -12.20 -5.25 -29.63
C THR A 171 -13.23 -6.27 -29.16
N GLN A 172 -14.49 -6.07 -29.53
CA GLN A 172 -15.59 -6.93 -29.12
C GLN A 172 -16.64 -7.16 -30.21
N LEU A 173 -17.38 -8.26 -30.09
CA LEU A 173 -18.58 -8.53 -30.90
C LEU A 173 -19.86 -8.26 -30.13
N LEU A 174 -20.81 -7.61 -30.81
CA LEU A 174 -22.22 -7.52 -30.41
C LEU A 174 -23.01 -8.64 -31.14
N PRO A 175 -23.38 -9.74 -30.45
CA PRO A 175 -23.89 -10.93 -31.12
C PRO A 175 -25.34 -10.76 -31.59
N GLN A 176 -25.59 -11.12 -32.84
CA GLN A 176 -26.92 -11.28 -33.45
C GLN A 176 -27.42 -12.72 -33.28
N SER A 177 -26.54 -13.71 -33.42
CA SER A 177 -26.84 -15.11 -33.18
C SER A 177 -25.61 -15.87 -32.70
N ILE A 178 -25.83 -16.86 -31.84
CA ILE A 178 -24.81 -17.79 -31.34
C ILE A 178 -25.34 -19.19 -31.65
N THR A 179 -24.54 -20.01 -32.31
CA THR A 179 -24.90 -21.40 -32.64
C THR A 179 -23.81 -22.35 -32.19
N ALA A 180 -24.21 -23.50 -31.66
CA ALA A 180 -23.26 -24.55 -31.31
C ALA A 180 -22.55 -25.05 -32.56
N ALA A 181 -21.25 -25.26 -32.43
CA ALA A 181 -20.39 -25.81 -33.46
C ALA A 181 -19.76 -27.11 -32.97
N THR A 182 -19.20 -27.86 -33.91
CA THR A 182 -18.44 -29.11 -33.65
C THR A 182 -17.06 -28.96 -34.26
N ASP A 183 -16.17 -29.91 -33.97
CA ASP A 183 -14.81 -29.97 -34.54
C ASP A 183 -13.96 -28.72 -34.21
N CYS A 184 -13.98 -28.30 -32.94
CA CYS A 184 -13.00 -27.37 -32.39
C CYS A 184 -11.90 -28.12 -31.66
N ASP A 185 -10.65 -27.93 -32.06
CA ASP A 185 -9.50 -28.33 -31.26
C ASP A 185 -9.44 -27.50 -29.95
N PRO A 186 -9.01 -28.11 -28.83
CA PRO A 186 -8.94 -27.42 -27.56
C PRO A 186 -7.93 -26.27 -27.59
N VAL A 187 -8.29 -25.16 -26.97
CA VAL A 187 -7.40 -24.02 -26.72
C VAL A 187 -6.44 -24.35 -25.56
N LYS A 188 -5.22 -23.87 -25.65
CA LYS A 188 -4.22 -23.94 -24.56
C LYS A 188 -3.91 -22.53 -24.05
N PRO A 189 -3.73 -22.31 -22.73
CA PRO A 189 -3.31 -21.01 -22.24
C PRO A 189 -1.91 -20.67 -22.74
N THR A 190 -1.68 -19.40 -23.09
CA THR A 190 -0.34 -18.90 -23.41
C THR A 190 0.44 -18.62 -22.13
N GLU A 191 1.61 -19.22 -21.97
CA GLU A 191 2.42 -19.04 -20.76
C GLU A 191 3.12 -17.67 -20.77
N LEU A 192 3.04 -16.94 -19.66
CA LEU A 192 3.69 -15.63 -19.49
C LEU A 192 4.72 -15.69 -18.38
N SER A 193 5.97 -15.30 -18.66
CA SER A 193 7.05 -15.22 -17.67
C SER A 193 7.22 -13.82 -17.05
N GLY A 194 6.35 -12.87 -17.41
CA GLY A 194 6.39 -11.48 -16.94
C GLY A 194 5.23 -10.67 -17.51
N VAL A 195 5.23 -9.35 -17.27
CA VAL A 195 4.29 -8.42 -17.90
C VAL A 195 4.66 -8.29 -19.38
N PRO A 196 3.74 -8.59 -20.32
CA PRO A 196 4.02 -8.44 -21.74
C PRO A 196 4.21 -6.96 -22.12
N THR A 197 4.95 -6.68 -23.19
CA THR A 197 5.01 -5.32 -23.76
C THR A 197 3.65 -4.90 -24.31
N GLN A 198 3.41 -3.60 -24.52
CA GLN A 198 2.14 -3.11 -25.09
C GLN A 198 1.74 -3.86 -26.38
N ASP A 199 2.64 -3.97 -27.35
CA ASP A 199 2.39 -4.69 -28.60
C ASP A 199 2.09 -6.19 -28.39
N GLN A 200 2.68 -6.80 -27.37
CA GLN A 200 2.40 -8.21 -27.01
C GLN A 200 1.04 -8.34 -26.34
N MET A 201 0.66 -7.38 -25.49
CA MET A 201 -0.66 -7.38 -24.85
C MET A 201 -1.76 -7.24 -25.89
N GLU A 202 -1.57 -6.37 -26.88
CA GLU A 202 -2.47 -6.21 -28.02
C GLU A 202 -2.59 -7.52 -28.83
N ALA A 203 -1.46 -8.13 -29.18
CA ALA A 203 -1.43 -9.43 -29.87
C ALA A 203 -1.94 -10.62 -29.03
N LEU A 204 -2.26 -10.40 -27.75
CA LEU A 204 -2.82 -11.36 -26.81
C LEU A 204 -4.21 -10.95 -26.31
N GLU A 205 -4.80 -9.86 -26.82
CA GLU A 205 -6.05 -9.34 -26.30
C GLU A 205 -7.16 -10.41 -26.30
N SER A 206 -7.86 -10.57 -25.19
CA SER A 206 -8.88 -11.60 -24.99
C SER A 206 -8.37 -13.05 -25.07
N MET A 207 -7.06 -13.32 -25.15
CA MET A 207 -6.54 -14.69 -25.12
C MET A 207 -6.47 -15.23 -23.70
N LEU A 208 -6.62 -16.56 -23.60
CA LEU A 208 -6.33 -17.30 -22.38
C LEU A 208 -4.82 -17.32 -22.13
N VAL A 209 -4.37 -16.83 -20.98
CA VAL A 209 -2.97 -16.79 -20.56
C VAL A 209 -2.79 -17.46 -19.20
N LEU A 210 -1.57 -17.93 -18.93
CA LEU A 210 -1.18 -18.49 -17.64
C LEU A 210 0.12 -17.82 -17.20
N PRO A 211 0.05 -16.79 -16.33
CA PRO A 211 1.22 -16.25 -15.69
C PRO A 211 1.94 -17.35 -14.89
N LYS A 212 3.24 -17.47 -15.10
CA LYS A 212 4.12 -18.43 -14.45
C LYS A 212 4.89 -17.76 -13.32
N ASP A 213 5.57 -18.61 -12.57
CA ASP A 213 6.45 -18.24 -11.47
C ASP A 213 5.72 -17.43 -10.38
N THR A 214 6.51 -16.89 -9.45
CA THR A 214 6.00 -16.05 -8.37
C THR A 214 5.74 -14.64 -8.87
N TRP A 215 4.60 -14.10 -8.47
CA TRP A 215 4.27 -12.68 -8.58
C TRP A 215 4.17 -12.09 -7.18
N THR A 216 4.38 -10.79 -7.05
CA THR A 216 4.25 -10.07 -5.79
C THR A 216 3.17 -9.01 -5.89
N ILE A 217 2.35 -8.88 -4.85
CA ILE A 217 1.36 -7.80 -4.73
C ILE A 217 2.12 -6.50 -4.47
N THR A 218 1.99 -5.54 -5.38
CA THR A 218 2.59 -4.21 -5.24
C THR A 218 1.56 -3.15 -4.81
N ASP A 219 0.27 -3.36 -5.08
CA ASP A 219 -0.84 -2.50 -4.60
C ASP A 219 -2.08 -3.34 -4.24
N ASN A 220 -2.79 -2.90 -3.19
CA ASN A 220 -4.07 -3.44 -2.73
C ASN A 220 -5.09 -2.33 -2.38
N TYR A 221 -4.81 -1.08 -2.74
CA TYR A 221 -5.67 0.07 -2.42
C TYR A 221 -7.03 -0.03 -3.11
N LYS A 222 -7.05 -0.47 -4.37
CA LYS A 222 -8.29 -0.65 -5.15
C LYS A 222 -9.11 -1.86 -4.70
N THR A 223 -8.55 -2.80 -3.93
CA THR A 223 -9.23 -4.06 -3.58
C THR A 223 -10.51 -3.84 -2.77
N ASN A 224 -10.53 -2.84 -1.88
CA ASN A 224 -11.73 -2.45 -1.13
C ASN A 224 -12.87 -1.93 -2.03
N ARG A 225 -12.55 -1.39 -3.21
CA ARG A 225 -13.50 -0.67 -4.06
C ARG A 225 -13.92 -1.47 -5.29
N TYR A 226 -12.95 -2.06 -5.98
CA TYR A 226 -13.13 -2.73 -7.26
C TYR A 226 -12.58 -4.17 -7.25
N GLY A 227 -12.19 -4.69 -6.08
CA GLY A 227 -11.63 -6.04 -6.00
C GLY A 227 -10.32 -6.23 -6.76
N THR A 228 -9.65 -5.17 -7.21
CA THR A 228 -8.43 -5.24 -8.02
C THR A 228 -7.16 -5.31 -7.15
N LEU A 229 -6.18 -6.10 -7.57
CA LEU A 229 -4.79 -6.10 -7.05
C LEU A 229 -3.84 -5.66 -8.16
N SER A 230 -2.78 -4.92 -7.82
CA SER A 230 -1.68 -4.68 -8.77
C SER A 230 -0.53 -5.62 -8.45
N LEU A 231 0.01 -6.27 -9.49
CA LEU A 231 1.03 -7.30 -9.40
C LEU A 231 2.29 -6.91 -10.17
N THR A 232 3.44 -7.35 -9.67
CA THR A 232 4.73 -7.33 -10.37
C THR A 232 5.32 -8.74 -10.41
N PRO A 233 6.02 -9.14 -11.49
CA PRO A 233 6.66 -10.45 -11.55
C PRO A 233 7.86 -10.52 -10.59
N GLY A 234 8.14 -11.71 -10.08
CA GLY A 234 9.23 -11.96 -9.14
C GLY A 234 8.82 -11.85 -7.67
N THR A 235 9.81 -11.79 -6.79
CA THR A 235 9.63 -11.75 -5.33
C THR A 235 9.61 -10.33 -4.76
N GLU A 236 10.15 -9.35 -5.48
CA GLU A 236 10.32 -7.99 -4.97
C GLU A 236 9.08 -7.12 -5.23
N VAL A 237 8.84 -6.15 -4.35
CA VAL A 237 7.89 -5.06 -4.58
C VAL A 237 8.47 -4.00 -5.51
N LEU A 238 7.62 -3.18 -6.13
CA LEU A 238 8.09 -1.99 -6.82
C LEU A 238 8.42 -0.89 -5.82
N ARG A 239 9.56 -0.23 -6.03
CA ARG A 239 10.06 0.83 -5.14
C ARG A 239 9.72 2.21 -5.67
N THR A 240 9.47 3.15 -4.77
CA THR A 240 9.34 4.56 -5.17
C THR A 240 10.64 5.08 -5.77
N ALA A 241 10.56 5.70 -6.94
CA ALA A 241 11.75 6.09 -7.72
C ALA A 241 12.73 6.98 -6.91
N THR A 242 12.23 8.04 -6.27
CA THR A 242 13.06 8.96 -5.46
C THR A 242 13.48 8.40 -4.09
N ASP A 243 13.15 7.13 -3.81
CA ASP A 243 13.71 6.39 -2.68
C ASP A 243 14.96 5.59 -3.07
N VAL A 244 15.18 5.39 -4.38
CA VAL A 244 16.27 4.57 -4.93
C VAL A 244 17.25 5.40 -5.76
N VAL A 245 16.74 6.33 -6.57
CA VAL A 245 17.53 7.16 -7.48
C VAL A 245 17.28 8.65 -7.25
N ALA A 246 18.21 9.48 -7.69
CA ALA A 246 18.07 10.93 -7.58
C ALA A 246 16.84 11.46 -8.37
N PRO A 247 16.21 12.55 -7.89
CA PRO A 247 15.14 13.25 -8.61
C PRO A 247 15.52 13.64 -10.05
N GLY A 248 14.49 13.82 -10.88
CA GLY A 248 14.61 14.24 -12.27
C GLY A 248 14.63 13.07 -13.24
N ALA A 249 15.50 13.13 -14.24
CA ALA A 249 15.51 12.16 -15.35
C ALA A 249 15.73 10.70 -14.90
N ALA A 250 16.53 10.47 -13.85
CA ALA A 250 16.74 9.14 -13.30
C ALA A 250 15.46 8.59 -12.66
N ALA A 251 14.76 9.40 -11.85
CA ALA A 251 13.49 9.01 -11.27
C ALA A 251 12.40 8.74 -12.32
N GLN A 252 12.34 9.56 -13.37
CA GLN A 252 11.42 9.35 -14.50
C GLN A 252 11.68 8.03 -15.23
N ALA A 253 12.95 7.70 -15.49
CA ALA A 253 13.32 6.44 -16.11
C ALA A 253 12.99 5.24 -15.20
N TYR A 254 13.29 5.34 -13.90
CA TYR A 254 12.98 4.29 -12.93
C TYR A 254 11.47 4.05 -12.83
N GLU A 255 10.66 5.11 -12.80
CA GLU A 255 9.20 4.98 -12.75
C GLU A 255 8.62 4.41 -14.05
N ALA A 256 9.19 4.74 -15.21
CA ALA A 256 8.82 4.09 -16.47
C ALA A 256 9.09 2.57 -16.44
N GLU A 257 10.20 2.14 -15.82
CA GLU A 257 10.47 0.72 -15.60
C GLU A 257 9.48 0.07 -14.62
N ASN A 258 9.12 0.75 -13.53
CA ASN A 258 8.09 0.26 -12.60
C ASN A 258 6.75 0.06 -13.32
N ALA A 259 6.32 1.06 -14.08
CA ALA A 259 5.07 1.02 -14.84
C ALA A 259 5.06 -0.16 -15.83
N ALA A 260 6.17 -0.41 -16.53
CA ALA A 260 6.29 -1.53 -17.47
C ALA A 260 6.27 -2.92 -16.80
N LYS A 261 6.48 -3.00 -15.48
CA LYS A 261 6.49 -4.24 -14.68
C LYS A 261 5.20 -4.44 -13.88
N THR A 262 4.21 -3.55 -14.02
CA THR A 262 2.95 -3.63 -13.27
C THR A 262 1.81 -4.14 -14.15
N ILE A 263 0.97 -5.02 -13.62
CA ILE A 263 -0.32 -5.38 -14.23
C ILE A 263 -1.37 -5.61 -13.15
N ASP A 264 -2.62 -5.21 -13.43
CA ASP A 264 -3.73 -5.39 -12.51
C ASP A 264 -4.37 -6.78 -12.68
N LEU A 265 -4.66 -7.47 -11.58
CA LEU A 265 -5.54 -8.64 -11.49
C LEU A 265 -6.90 -8.19 -10.97
N ASP A 266 -7.92 -8.35 -11.80
CA ASP A 266 -9.27 -7.85 -11.52
C ASP A 266 -10.18 -8.93 -10.89
N ASP A 267 -11.40 -8.58 -10.48
CA ASP A 267 -12.36 -9.51 -9.86
C ASP A 267 -13.50 -9.98 -10.80
N ALA A 268 -13.51 -9.49 -12.05
CA ALA A 268 -14.54 -9.75 -13.07
C ALA A 268 -15.93 -9.16 -12.75
N SER A 269 -15.95 -8.08 -11.96
CA SER A 269 -17.09 -7.22 -11.76
C SER A 269 -16.81 -5.78 -12.20
N THR A 270 -17.86 -5.06 -12.60
CA THR A 270 -17.83 -3.61 -12.82
C THR A 270 -18.40 -2.83 -11.64
N THR A 271 -18.58 -3.50 -10.50
CA THR A 271 -19.28 -2.94 -9.32
C THR A 271 -18.31 -2.15 -8.45
N ASP A 272 -18.68 -0.92 -8.11
CA ASP A 272 -18.08 -0.20 -6.98
C ASP A 272 -18.64 -0.76 -5.66
N LEU A 273 -17.84 -1.57 -4.96
CA LEU A 273 -18.20 -2.24 -3.71
C LEU A 273 -18.40 -1.26 -2.54
N THR A 274 -17.95 0.00 -2.68
CA THR A 274 -18.13 1.07 -1.69
C THR A 274 -19.29 2.02 -2.01
N ASN A 275 -19.97 1.84 -3.15
CA ASN A 275 -21.15 2.62 -3.47
C ASN A 275 -22.39 2.01 -2.78
N PHE A 276 -22.71 2.52 -1.59
CA PHE A 276 -23.81 2.01 -0.76
C PHE A 276 -25.22 2.28 -1.33
N LYS A 277 -25.34 3.05 -2.42
CA LYS A 277 -26.60 3.12 -3.19
C LYS A 277 -26.87 1.83 -3.98
N GLN A 278 -25.84 0.98 -4.14
CA GLN A 278 -25.91 -0.34 -4.75
C GLN A 278 -25.68 -1.43 -3.70
N ASN A 279 -25.84 -2.69 -4.07
CA ASN A 279 -25.75 -3.81 -3.13
C ASN A 279 -24.36 -4.50 -3.08
N GLY A 280 -23.34 -3.99 -3.77
CA GLY A 280 -22.03 -4.64 -3.84
C GLY A 280 -21.36 -4.88 -2.48
N HIS A 281 -21.56 -3.97 -1.52
CA HIS A 281 -21.11 -4.11 -0.13
C HIS A 281 -21.71 -5.32 0.62
N LYS A 282 -22.73 -5.99 0.06
CA LYS A 282 -23.37 -7.19 0.61
C LYS A 282 -22.75 -8.48 0.08
N GLU A 283 -21.62 -8.40 -0.61
CA GLU A 283 -20.95 -9.53 -1.24
C GLU A 283 -19.50 -9.63 -0.76
N ARG A 284 -18.92 -10.84 -0.86
CA ARG A 284 -17.55 -11.10 -0.41
C ARG A 284 -16.52 -10.45 -1.35
N TYR A 285 -15.49 -9.85 -0.78
CA TYR A 285 -14.29 -9.46 -1.53
C TYR A 285 -13.58 -10.68 -2.10
N ALA A 286 -13.09 -10.60 -3.34
CA ALA A 286 -12.36 -11.69 -3.98
C ALA A 286 -11.05 -12.03 -3.24
N TYR A 287 -10.29 -11.00 -2.84
CA TYR A 287 -8.91 -11.18 -2.36
C TYR A 287 -8.66 -10.80 -0.89
N LEU A 288 -9.70 -10.36 -0.17
CA LEU A 288 -9.60 -10.01 1.26
C LEU A 288 -10.36 -10.97 2.18
N ALA A 289 -11.33 -11.72 1.65
CA ALA A 289 -12.22 -12.59 2.44
C ALA A 289 -11.74 -14.05 2.55
N ASN A 290 -10.48 -14.36 2.18
CA ASN A 290 -9.94 -15.72 2.05
C ASN A 290 -9.10 -16.24 3.23
N GLY A 291 -9.13 -15.57 4.38
CA GLY A 291 -8.37 -15.98 5.57
C GLY A 291 -6.88 -15.63 5.53
N ALA A 292 -6.33 -15.21 4.39
CA ALA A 292 -5.08 -14.48 4.27
C ALA A 292 -5.35 -13.17 3.49
N PRO A 293 -5.29 -12.00 4.13
CA PRO A 293 -5.59 -10.74 3.45
C PRO A 293 -4.53 -10.43 2.41
N ALA A 294 -4.95 -10.00 1.22
CA ALA A 294 -4.04 -9.48 0.21
C ALA A 294 -3.27 -8.25 0.75
N ARG A 295 -1.97 -8.44 0.96
CA ARG A 295 -1.05 -7.47 1.55
C ARG A 295 0.09 -7.20 0.57
N VAL A 296 0.54 -5.95 0.46
CA VAL A 296 1.71 -5.60 -0.35
C VAL A 296 2.93 -6.39 0.14
N GLY A 297 3.70 -6.92 -0.80
CA GLY A 297 4.82 -7.83 -0.54
C GLY A 297 4.44 -9.31 -0.39
N TYR A 298 3.15 -9.67 -0.32
CA TYR A 298 2.76 -11.08 -0.38
C TYR A 298 2.89 -11.62 -1.79
N HIS A 299 3.13 -12.93 -1.85
CA HIS A 299 3.35 -13.64 -3.09
C HIS A 299 2.05 -14.25 -3.62
N VAL A 300 1.92 -14.24 -4.94
CA VAL A 300 0.80 -14.70 -5.73
C VAL A 300 1.30 -15.82 -6.65
N THR A 301 0.58 -16.93 -6.68
CA THR A 301 0.76 -18.00 -7.66
C THR A 301 -0.54 -18.23 -8.40
N PHE A 302 -0.49 -18.18 -9.74
CA PHE A 302 -1.65 -18.50 -10.57
C PHE A 302 -1.85 -20.01 -10.64
N THR A 303 -2.98 -20.47 -10.12
CA THR A 303 -3.41 -21.88 -10.11
C THR A 303 -4.36 -22.21 -11.25
N LYS A 304 -4.96 -21.20 -11.88
CA LYS A 304 -5.82 -21.28 -13.05
C LYS A 304 -5.41 -20.23 -14.07
N PRO A 305 -5.64 -20.47 -15.36
CA PRO A 305 -5.43 -19.43 -16.37
C PRO A 305 -6.41 -18.27 -16.19
N VAL A 306 -6.05 -17.13 -16.77
CA VAL A 306 -6.82 -15.88 -16.81
C VAL A 306 -6.91 -15.40 -18.25
N VAL A 307 -7.75 -14.42 -18.53
CA VAL A 307 -7.80 -13.73 -19.83
C VAL A 307 -7.01 -12.44 -19.72
N LEU A 308 -6.15 -12.14 -20.69
CA LEU A 308 -5.54 -10.81 -20.81
C LEU A 308 -6.47 -9.94 -21.65
N GLU A 309 -7.06 -8.89 -21.09
CA GLU A 309 -7.93 -7.99 -21.86
C GLU A 309 -7.78 -6.54 -21.43
N SER A 310 -8.14 -5.62 -22.33
CA SER A 310 -8.24 -4.20 -22.02
C SER A 310 -9.55 -3.89 -21.29
N ARG A 311 -9.44 -3.23 -20.13
CA ARG A 311 -10.57 -2.73 -19.34
C ARG A 311 -10.23 -1.37 -18.74
N PHE A 312 -11.17 -0.45 -18.82
CA PHE A 312 -11.04 0.92 -18.26
C PHE A 312 -9.77 1.66 -18.71
N GLY A 313 -9.32 1.42 -19.95
CA GLY A 313 -8.16 2.08 -20.56
C GLY A 313 -6.80 1.45 -20.23
N SER A 314 -6.77 0.23 -19.70
CA SER A 314 -5.53 -0.52 -19.40
C SER A 314 -5.73 -2.02 -19.54
N PHE A 315 -4.65 -2.76 -19.85
CA PHE A 315 -4.68 -4.22 -19.81
C PHE A 315 -4.72 -4.76 -18.38
N VAL A 316 -5.52 -5.80 -18.17
CA VAL A 316 -5.68 -6.49 -16.89
C VAL A 316 -5.66 -8.01 -17.10
N PHE A 317 -5.28 -8.73 -16.05
CA PHE A 317 -5.61 -10.13 -15.90
C PHE A 317 -7.04 -10.25 -15.39
N GLN A 318 -7.92 -10.78 -16.24
CA GLN A 318 -9.31 -11.05 -15.92
C GLN A 318 -9.49 -12.53 -15.54
N PRO A 319 -9.98 -12.87 -14.34
CA PRO A 319 -10.34 -14.24 -14.02
C PRO A 319 -11.36 -14.79 -15.03
N THR A 320 -11.28 -16.07 -15.41
CA THR A 320 -12.17 -16.64 -16.45
C THR A 320 -13.66 -16.71 -16.05
N GLN A 321 -13.96 -16.45 -14.78
CA GLN A 321 -15.29 -16.36 -14.19
C GLN A 321 -15.26 -15.28 -13.10
N MET A 322 -16.40 -14.67 -12.78
CA MET A 322 -16.46 -13.66 -11.72
C MET A 322 -16.00 -14.23 -10.37
N THR A 323 -15.03 -13.56 -9.75
CA THR A 323 -14.50 -13.90 -8.41
C THR A 323 -15.07 -12.98 -7.34
N ALA A 324 -15.56 -11.80 -7.70
CA ALA A 324 -16.38 -10.96 -6.84
C ALA A 324 -17.58 -11.76 -6.30
N GLY A 325 -17.77 -11.76 -4.98
CA GLY A 325 -18.77 -12.59 -4.29
C GLY A 325 -18.47 -14.11 -4.30
N ASN A 326 -17.47 -14.57 -5.04
CA ASN A 326 -17.12 -15.98 -5.24
C ASN A 326 -15.60 -16.23 -5.03
N PRO A 327 -15.06 -15.96 -3.82
CA PRO A 327 -13.63 -16.08 -3.54
C PRO A 327 -13.00 -17.44 -3.86
N ASP A 328 -13.77 -18.52 -3.78
CA ASP A 328 -13.40 -19.90 -4.12
C ASP A 328 -13.07 -20.09 -5.61
N ARG A 329 -13.50 -19.15 -6.45
CA ARG A 329 -13.20 -19.12 -7.88
C ARG A 329 -11.91 -18.39 -8.22
N SER A 330 -11.22 -17.79 -7.24
CA SER A 330 -9.94 -17.10 -7.42
C SER A 330 -9.00 -17.89 -8.34
N PRO A 331 -8.37 -17.25 -9.34
CA PRO A 331 -7.37 -17.90 -10.18
C PRO A 331 -6.03 -18.03 -9.45
N VAL A 332 -5.88 -17.39 -8.29
CA VAL A 332 -4.61 -17.29 -7.56
C VAL A 332 -4.70 -17.83 -6.13
N THR A 333 -3.57 -18.32 -5.65
CA THR A 333 -3.29 -18.51 -4.23
C THR A 333 -2.35 -17.39 -3.76
N ILE A 334 -2.67 -16.80 -2.61
CA ILE A 334 -1.85 -15.77 -1.97
C ILE A 334 -1.14 -16.39 -0.77
N THR A 335 0.16 -16.19 -0.67
CA THR A 335 1.00 -16.69 0.43
C THR A 335 1.79 -15.57 1.08
N GLY A 336 1.80 -15.56 2.41
CA GLY A 336 2.51 -14.59 3.23
C GLY A 336 2.01 -14.67 4.67
N GLU A 337 2.74 -14.05 5.58
CA GLU A 337 2.35 -13.93 6.98
C GLU A 337 2.55 -12.48 7.44
N ARG A 338 1.62 -12.01 8.28
CA ARG A 338 1.70 -10.65 8.79
C ARG A 338 2.89 -10.57 9.75
N PRO A 339 3.77 -9.55 9.61
CA PRO A 339 5.00 -9.51 10.40
C PRO A 339 4.72 -9.15 11.86
N ALA A 340 5.26 -9.93 12.78
CA ALA A 340 5.35 -9.54 14.18
C ALA A 340 6.26 -8.31 14.36
N ALA A 341 6.11 -7.60 15.48
CA ALA A 341 7.00 -6.49 15.80
C ALA A 341 8.46 -6.97 15.85
N PRO A 342 9.39 -6.24 15.20
CA PRO A 342 10.78 -6.66 15.16
C PRO A 342 11.43 -6.54 16.54
N SER A 343 12.29 -7.48 16.88
CA SER A 343 13.18 -7.32 18.04
C SER A 343 14.27 -6.31 17.72
N VAL A 344 14.43 -5.32 18.61
CA VAL A 344 15.44 -4.26 18.56
C VAL A 344 16.27 -4.33 19.84
N SER A 345 17.58 -4.40 19.70
CA SER A 345 18.58 -4.45 20.76
C SER A 345 18.88 -3.05 21.33
N GLY A 346 19.54 -2.99 22.48
CA GLY A 346 19.82 -1.74 23.19
C GLY A 346 19.20 -1.75 24.59
N ASP A 347 19.72 -0.89 25.47
CA ASP A 347 19.18 -0.70 26.83
C ASP A 347 18.01 0.29 26.87
N THR A 348 17.87 1.11 25.83
CA THR A 348 16.82 2.12 25.66
C THR A 348 16.26 2.04 24.24
N LYS A 349 14.93 2.04 24.10
CA LYS A 349 14.25 2.06 22.80
C LYS A 349 13.49 3.36 22.57
N VAL A 350 13.65 3.94 21.38
CA VAL A 350 12.87 5.09 20.90
C VAL A 350 12.07 4.65 19.68
N ALA A 351 10.84 5.10 19.52
CA ALA A 351 10.08 4.91 18.28
C ALA A 351 9.55 6.24 17.76
N THR A 352 9.29 6.32 16.45
CA THR A 352 8.47 7.37 15.83
C THR A 352 7.30 6.73 15.12
N PHE A 353 6.12 7.32 15.26
CA PHE A 353 4.90 6.74 14.75
C PHE A 353 3.86 7.81 14.41
N ASN A 354 3.63 7.98 13.11
CA ASN A 354 2.46 8.69 12.61
C ASN A 354 1.21 7.83 12.84
N VAL A 355 0.27 8.34 13.65
CA VAL A 355 -0.93 7.60 14.11
C VAL A 355 -2.22 7.98 13.37
N LEU A 356 -2.13 8.55 12.16
CA LEU A 356 -3.24 8.82 11.24
C LEU A 356 -4.39 9.63 11.88
N ASN A 357 -4.22 10.95 12.01
CA ASN A 357 -5.18 11.87 12.63
C ASN A 357 -5.83 11.31 13.91
N TYR A 358 -5.07 11.12 14.98
CA TYR A 358 -5.62 10.80 16.30
C TYR A 358 -6.25 12.04 16.93
N PHE A 359 -7.53 12.25 16.63
CA PHE A 359 -8.36 13.33 17.14
C PHE A 359 -9.36 12.75 18.15
N SER A 360 -9.28 13.23 19.38
CA SER A 360 -10.21 12.82 20.45
C SER A 360 -11.49 13.65 20.45
N ASP A 361 -11.44 14.85 19.86
CA ASP A 361 -12.63 15.60 19.52
C ASP A 361 -13.21 15.09 18.20
N LEU A 362 -14.52 14.89 18.18
CA LEU A 362 -15.20 14.07 17.16
C LEU A 362 -16.08 14.93 16.25
N GLY A 363 -16.12 14.57 14.96
CA GLY A 363 -16.96 15.25 13.97
C GLY A 363 -18.44 15.31 14.32
N GLU A 364 -18.98 14.33 15.04
CA GLU A 364 -20.37 14.34 15.53
C GLU A 364 -20.70 15.52 16.46
N ASN A 365 -19.66 16.11 17.07
CA ASN A 365 -19.76 17.26 17.97
C ASN A 365 -19.41 18.59 17.28
N GLU A 366 -18.94 18.58 16.03
CA GLU A 366 -18.62 19.78 15.26
C GLU A 366 -19.86 20.24 14.43
N PRO A 367 -20.40 21.45 14.66
CA PRO A 367 -21.55 21.94 13.90
C PRO A 367 -21.29 21.99 12.39
N GLY A 368 -22.12 21.28 11.63
CA GLY A 368 -22.05 21.27 10.16
C GLY A 368 -21.06 20.26 9.57
N CYS A 369 -20.29 19.57 10.41
CA CYS A 369 -19.39 18.52 9.97
C CYS A 369 -20.15 17.37 9.28
N LYS A 370 -19.58 16.85 8.19
CA LYS A 370 -20.07 15.66 7.48
C LYS A 370 -19.10 14.51 7.72
N GLY A 371 -19.47 13.31 7.31
CA GLY A 371 -18.55 12.19 7.31
C GLY A 371 -18.64 11.36 6.05
N TYR A 372 -17.65 10.49 5.89
CA TYR A 372 -17.77 9.34 5.00
C TYR A 372 -18.65 8.29 5.68
N GLU A 373 -19.69 7.86 4.99
CA GLU A 373 -20.64 6.85 5.48
C GLU A 373 -20.03 5.44 5.44
N ASP A 374 -20.50 4.55 6.31
CA ASP A 374 -20.42 3.10 6.13
C ASP A 374 -21.64 2.57 5.38
N ARG A 375 -21.71 1.24 5.23
CA ARG A 375 -22.81 0.59 4.51
C ARG A 375 -24.18 0.74 5.18
N ASP A 376 -24.23 1.13 6.46
CA ASP A 376 -25.46 1.37 7.22
C ASP A 376 -25.78 2.88 7.31
N HIS A 377 -25.13 3.70 6.46
CA HIS A 377 -25.28 5.16 6.39
C HIS A 377 -24.89 5.92 7.67
N LYS A 378 -23.97 5.34 8.46
CA LYS A 378 -23.39 6.01 9.62
C LYS A 378 -22.05 6.62 9.24
N TYR A 379 -21.80 7.84 9.68
CA TYR A 379 -20.50 8.48 9.45
C TYR A 379 -19.40 7.86 10.31
N VAL A 380 -18.26 7.58 9.68
CA VAL A 380 -17.09 6.92 10.29
C VAL A 380 -15.90 7.87 10.42
N THR A 381 -15.61 8.65 9.37
CA THR A 381 -14.46 9.57 9.32
C THR A 381 -14.92 10.94 8.87
N ASP A 382 -14.28 11.97 9.42
CA ASP A 382 -14.61 13.37 9.12
C ASP A 382 -14.48 13.70 7.63
N LYS A 383 -15.38 14.58 7.17
CA LYS A 383 -15.39 15.07 5.80
C LYS A 383 -15.85 16.52 5.76
N ASN A 384 -15.02 17.40 5.19
CA ASN A 384 -15.27 18.84 5.12
C ASN A 384 -15.48 19.48 6.50
N CYS A 385 -14.71 19.03 7.50
CA CYS A 385 -14.74 19.52 8.87
C CYS A 385 -13.41 20.21 9.19
N LYS A 386 -13.36 20.95 10.30
CA LYS A 386 -12.10 21.43 10.85
C LYS A 386 -11.34 20.27 11.51
N LEU A 387 -12.07 19.39 12.19
CA LEU A 387 -11.57 18.09 12.66
C LEU A 387 -11.23 17.16 11.47
N ARG A 388 -10.28 16.24 11.66
CA ARG A 388 -9.69 15.42 10.59
C ARG A 388 -9.63 13.92 10.90
N GLY A 389 -10.29 13.47 11.96
CA GLY A 389 -10.15 12.11 12.49
C GLY A 389 -11.45 11.30 12.43
N ALA A 390 -11.73 10.61 13.53
CA ALA A 390 -12.95 9.83 13.68
C ALA A 390 -14.18 10.74 13.81
N TRP A 391 -15.24 10.39 13.07
CA TRP A 391 -16.48 11.18 13.13
C TRP A 391 -17.30 10.85 14.39
N SER A 392 -17.35 9.57 14.80
CA SER A 392 -18.12 9.12 15.97
C SER A 392 -17.26 8.48 17.05
N SER A 393 -17.80 8.43 18.26
CA SER A 393 -17.18 7.76 19.41
C SER A 393 -16.84 6.28 19.14
N GLN A 394 -17.68 5.56 18.38
CA GLN A 394 -17.39 4.18 17.98
C GLN A 394 -16.23 4.09 16.99
N ALA A 395 -16.15 5.00 16.01
CA ALA A 395 -15.05 5.04 15.07
C ALA A 395 -13.73 5.40 15.79
N PHE A 396 -13.77 6.33 16.74
CA PHE A 396 -12.63 6.68 17.57
C PHE A 396 -12.19 5.50 18.44
N ALA A 397 -13.12 4.76 19.05
CA ALA A 397 -12.79 3.56 19.82
C ALA A 397 -12.08 2.50 18.95
N ASN A 398 -12.51 2.32 17.70
CA ASN A 398 -11.85 1.41 16.75
C ASN A 398 -10.41 1.86 16.45
N GLN A 399 -10.23 3.15 16.15
CA GLN A 399 -8.91 3.75 15.89
C GLN A 399 -7.98 3.61 17.12
N GLN A 400 -8.45 4.06 18.29
CA GLN A 400 -7.70 4.06 19.54
C GLN A 400 -7.29 2.64 19.94
N THR A 401 -8.16 1.64 19.76
CA THR A 401 -7.84 0.25 20.13
C THR A 401 -6.62 -0.26 19.38
N LYS A 402 -6.56 -0.05 18.05
CA LYS A 402 -5.42 -0.50 17.24
C LYS A 402 -4.14 0.28 17.54
N ILE A 403 -4.23 1.59 17.72
CA ILE A 403 -3.07 2.44 18.09
C ILE A 403 -2.50 2.05 19.45
N VAL A 404 -3.36 1.83 20.45
CA VAL A 404 -2.95 1.38 21.80
C VAL A 404 -2.25 0.01 21.73
N GLN A 405 -2.79 -0.92 20.96
CA GLN A 405 -2.15 -2.23 20.75
C GLN A 405 -0.80 -2.09 20.05
N ALA A 406 -0.71 -1.26 19.01
CA ALA A 406 0.54 -1.02 18.28
C ALA A 406 1.62 -0.45 19.21
N ILE A 407 1.32 0.64 19.93
CA ILE A 407 2.26 1.29 20.85
C ILE A 407 2.73 0.34 21.95
N ASN A 408 1.82 -0.41 22.58
CA ASN A 408 2.18 -1.38 23.61
C ASN A 408 2.99 -2.56 23.05
N THR A 409 2.78 -2.95 21.79
CA THR A 409 3.52 -4.05 21.13
C THR A 409 4.93 -3.64 20.70
N ILE A 410 5.12 -2.40 20.24
CA ILE A 410 6.44 -1.82 19.92
C ILE A 410 7.37 -1.86 21.13
N ASP A 411 6.80 -1.71 22.33
CA ASP A 411 7.52 -1.80 23.60
C ASP A 411 8.67 -0.77 23.73
N ALA A 412 8.58 0.37 23.03
CA ALA A 412 9.55 1.45 23.15
C ALA A 412 9.47 2.15 24.53
N ASP A 413 10.57 2.76 24.95
CA ASP A 413 10.64 3.54 26.19
C ASP A 413 10.23 5.00 25.98
N VAL A 414 10.45 5.53 24.76
CA VAL A 414 9.95 6.82 24.27
C VAL A 414 9.29 6.63 22.91
N VAL A 415 8.14 7.24 22.68
CA VAL A 415 7.49 7.29 21.37
C VAL A 415 7.26 8.74 20.97
N ALA A 416 7.85 9.14 19.84
CA ALA A 416 7.53 10.33 19.09
C ALA A 416 6.26 10.08 18.27
N LEU A 417 5.27 10.95 18.41
CA LEU A 417 3.97 10.82 17.77
C LEU A 417 3.73 12.00 16.85
N GLU A 418 3.49 11.70 15.59
CA GLU A 418 2.93 12.62 14.60
C GLU A 418 1.40 12.44 14.56
N GLU A 419 0.68 13.37 13.93
CA GLU A 419 -0.78 13.21 13.72
C GLU A 419 -1.63 13.20 15.01
N ILE A 420 -1.16 13.84 16.09
CA ILE A 420 -1.96 14.07 17.29
C ILE A 420 -2.75 15.37 17.16
N GLU A 421 -4.02 15.38 17.55
CA GLU A 421 -4.82 16.61 17.56
C GLU A 421 -4.22 17.72 18.44
N ASN A 422 -4.36 18.96 17.97
CA ASN A 422 -4.18 20.19 18.74
C ASN A 422 -5.56 20.83 19.03
N PRO A 423 -6.18 20.56 20.19
CA PRO A 423 -7.53 21.04 20.50
C PRO A 423 -7.66 22.57 20.52
N VAL A 424 -6.57 23.28 20.81
CA VAL A 424 -6.52 24.75 20.81
C VAL A 424 -6.61 25.29 19.40
N ALA A 425 -5.82 24.74 18.46
CA ALA A 425 -5.89 25.12 17.06
C ALA A 425 -7.21 24.68 16.41
N SER A 426 -7.76 23.53 16.80
CA SER A 426 -9.12 23.08 16.46
C SER A 426 -10.21 23.99 17.04
N GLY A 427 -9.91 24.75 18.10
CA GLY A 427 -10.85 25.66 18.76
C GLY A 427 -11.89 24.95 19.62
N VAL A 428 -11.62 23.69 20.00
CA VAL A 428 -12.53 22.86 20.80
C VAL A 428 -12.23 22.97 22.29
N SER A 429 -10.96 23.18 22.66
CA SER A 429 -10.53 23.26 24.06
C SER A 429 -9.36 24.24 24.22
N THR A 430 -9.13 24.72 25.44
CA THR A 430 -7.92 25.47 25.81
C THR A 430 -6.76 24.57 26.26
N ASP A 431 -7.00 23.26 26.41
CA ASP A 431 -5.99 22.29 26.80
C ASP A 431 -5.32 21.66 25.57
N ARG A 432 -4.12 22.15 25.22
CA ARG A 432 -3.33 21.68 24.08
C ARG A 432 -2.94 20.19 24.16
N ASP A 433 -2.91 19.62 25.37
CA ASP A 433 -2.54 18.22 25.59
C ASP A 433 -3.75 17.28 25.76
N GLY A 434 -4.98 17.77 25.54
CA GLY A 434 -6.21 17.00 25.75
C GLY A 434 -6.22 15.63 25.06
N ALA A 435 -5.97 15.59 23.75
CA ALA A 435 -5.93 14.34 22.99
C ALA A 435 -4.79 13.40 23.44
N LEU A 436 -3.62 13.96 23.76
CA LEU A 436 -2.48 13.19 24.23
C LEU A 436 -2.73 12.56 25.61
N LYS A 437 -3.39 13.29 26.52
CA LYS A 437 -3.84 12.76 27.81
C LYS A 437 -4.81 11.60 27.61
N SER A 438 -5.76 11.74 26.69
CA SER A 438 -6.72 10.67 26.36
C SER A 438 -6.00 9.41 25.87
N LEU A 439 -4.99 9.55 24.99
CA LEU A 439 -4.17 8.42 24.54
C LEU A 439 -3.40 7.76 25.69
N VAL A 440 -2.71 8.53 26.55
CA VAL A 440 -1.98 7.97 27.70
C VAL A 440 -2.90 7.26 28.69
N ASN A 441 -4.09 7.80 28.93
CA ASN A 441 -5.10 7.15 29.76
C ASN A 441 -5.52 5.79 29.17
N ALA A 442 -5.73 5.73 27.85
CA ALA A 442 -6.07 4.49 27.16
C ALA A 442 -4.94 3.46 27.20
N LEU A 443 -3.69 3.90 27.02
CA LEU A 443 -2.50 3.05 27.13
C LEU A 443 -2.36 2.46 28.54
N ASN A 444 -2.52 3.28 29.58
CA ASN A 444 -2.44 2.85 30.98
C ASN A 444 -3.61 1.94 31.38
N ALA A 445 -4.82 2.21 30.88
CA ALA A 445 -5.97 1.33 31.07
C ALA A 445 -5.70 -0.05 30.45
N ALA A 446 -5.15 -0.12 29.24
CA ALA A 446 -4.78 -1.38 28.59
C ALA A 446 -3.63 -2.11 29.32
N ALA A 447 -2.68 -1.37 29.89
CA ALA A 447 -1.58 -1.94 30.70
C ALA A 447 -2.01 -2.36 32.11
N GLY A 448 -3.22 -1.97 32.57
CA GLY A 448 -3.70 -2.23 33.93
C GLY A 448 -2.95 -1.47 35.03
N SER A 449 -2.08 -0.52 34.67
CA SER A 449 -1.25 0.26 35.60
C SER A 449 -0.74 1.55 34.93
N GLU A 450 -0.22 2.48 35.71
CA GLU A 450 0.40 3.71 35.20
C GLU A 450 1.81 3.44 34.64
N VAL A 451 1.89 2.89 33.43
CA VAL A 451 3.17 2.64 32.74
C VAL A 451 3.65 3.89 32.00
N TRP A 452 2.72 4.55 31.31
CA TRP A 452 2.96 5.64 30.39
C TRP A 452 2.70 7.00 31.02
N ALA A 453 3.51 7.97 30.63
CA ALA A 453 3.30 9.39 30.84
C ALA A 453 3.49 10.12 29.50
N TYR A 454 2.92 11.32 29.39
CA TYR A 454 3.18 12.22 28.26
C TYR A 454 4.16 13.32 28.65
N VAL A 455 4.87 13.86 27.67
CA VAL A 455 5.66 15.08 27.83
C VAL A 455 4.73 16.29 27.71
N PRO A 456 4.59 17.11 28.76
CA PRO A 456 3.72 18.29 28.70
C PRO A 456 4.15 19.29 27.63
N SER A 457 3.17 19.97 27.05
CA SER A 457 3.41 21.16 26.24
C SER A 457 4.19 22.21 27.05
N PRO A 458 5.15 22.92 26.43
CA PRO A 458 5.85 23.98 27.12
C PRO A 458 4.95 25.18 27.38
N SER A 459 5.35 26.03 28.33
CA SER A 459 4.61 27.26 28.65
C SER A 459 4.56 28.26 27.49
N THR A 460 5.54 28.20 26.57
CA THR A 460 5.61 29.02 25.36
C THR A 460 5.28 28.17 24.15
N VAL A 461 4.18 28.47 23.48
CA VAL A 461 3.71 27.79 22.26
C VAL A 461 3.59 28.80 21.11
N PRO A 462 3.79 28.39 19.84
CA PRO A 462 3.57 29.25 18.68
C PRO A 462 2.14 29.79 18.64
N ALA A 463 1.95 31.02 18.13
CA ALA A 463 0.62 31.63 18.03
C ALA A 463 -0.26 31.00 16.93
N ASN A 464 0.36 30.46 15.88
CA ASN A 464 -0.30 29.94 14.69
C ASN A 464 0.15 28.49 14.43
N GLU A 465 -0.50 27.54 15.10
CA GLU A 465 -0.24 26.11 14.93
C GLU A 465 -1.28 25.45 14.01
N ASP A 466 -0.88 24.32 13.40
CA ASP A 466 -1.81 23.43 12.71
C ASP A 466 -2.74 22.75 13.74
N VAL A 467 -3.90 22.27 13.27
CA VAL A 467 -4.84 21.45 14.05
C VAL A 467 -4.25 20.07 14.42
N ILE A 468 -3.09 19.74 13.83
CA ILE A 468 -2.27 18.58 14.13
C ILE A 468 -0.98 19.04 14.81
N ARG A 469 -0.49 18.30 15.80
CA ARG A 469 0.76 18.55 16.52
C ARG A 469 1.61 17.29 16.68
N ILE A 470 2.89 17.53 16.98
CA ILE A 470 3.86 16.49 17.37
C ILE A 470 3.82 16.31 18.89
N ALA A 471 3.92 15.09 19.39
CA ALA A 471 3.90 14.79 20.82
C ALA A 471 4.93 13.71 21.21
N PHE A 472 5.21 13.60 22.51
CA PHE A 472 5.99 12.50 23.06
C PHE A 472 5.25 11.83 24.21
N ILE A 473 5.31 10.49 24.23
CA ILE A 473 4.97 9.66 25.39
C ILE A 473 6.19 8.83 25.80
N TYR A 474 6.25 8.43 27.07
CA TYR A 474 7.37 7.66 27.60
C TYR A 474 6.95 6.75 28.74
N LYS A 475 7.73 5.69 28.96
CA LYS A 475 7.57 4.80 30.11
C LYS A 475 8.22 5.42 31.35
N LYS A 476 7.40 5.83 32.33
CA LYS A 476 7.85 6.60 33.50
C LYS A 476 8.85 5.86 34.41
N ALA A 477 8.91 4.53 34.33
CA ALA A 477 9.84 3.71 35.09
C ALA A 477 11.23 3.58 34.42
N LYS A 478 11.36 3.98 33.15
CA LYS A 478 12.57 3.81 32.33
C LYS A 478 13.21 5.13 31.95
N ILE A 479 12.38 6.15 31.74
CA ILE A 479 12.81 7.44 31.19
C ILE A 479 12.20 8.57 32.02
N ALA A 480 12.98 9.64 32.20
CA ALA A 480 12.52 10.92 32.71
C ALA A 480 12.83 12.04 31.70
N PRO A 481 11.88 12.95 31.39
CA PRO A 481 12.18 14.16 30.65
C PRO A 481 13.07 15.10 31.48
N VAL A 482 13.99 15.78 30.81
CA VAL A 482 14.89 16.79 31.39
C VAL A 482 14.44 18.17 30.94
N GLY A 483 13.96 18.98 31.88
CA GLY A 483 13.44 20.32 31.59
C GLY A 483 12.16 20.31 30.74
N ASP A 484 11.73 21.50 30.32
CA ASP A 484 10.58 21.68 29.44
C ASP A 484 10.92 21.26 28.00
N SER A 485 9.91 20.75 27.28
CA SER A 485 10.02 20.52 25.83
C SER A 485 10.15 21.85 25.08
N VAL A 486 10.61 21.80 23.83
CA VAL A 486 10.81 23.02 23.02
C VAL A 486 10.13 22.84 21.67
N ILE A 487 9.15 23.71 21.37
CA ILE A 487 8.55 23.83 20.04
C ILE A 487 9.36 24.84 19.25
N TYR A 488 9.79 24.47 18.03
CA TYR A 488 10.52 25.38 17.17
C TYR A 488 9.57 26.21 16.30
N ASP A 489 9.32 27.45 16.72
CA ASP A 489 8.54 28.42 15.96
C ASP A 489 9.39 29.09 14.87
N ASP A 490 9.16 28.71 13.61
CA ASP A 490 9.91 29.21 12.46
C ASP A 490 8.97 29.41 11.24
N PRO A 491 9.13 30.51 10.47
CA PRO A 491 8.32 30.78 9.28
C PRO A 491 8.32 29.68 8.22
N ALA A 492 9.29 28.75 8.22
CA ALA A 492 9.27 27.58 7.35
C ALA A 492 8.09 26.61 7.64
N TYR A 493 7.52 26.67 8.85
CA TYR A 493 6.39 25.83 9.28
C TYR A 493 5.10 26.63 9.44
N THR A 494 5.17 27.85 9.97
CA THR A 494 3.99 28.63 10.36
C THR A 494 2.99 28.83 9.22
N GLY A 495 1.76 28.34 9.41
CA GLY A 495 0.68 28.40 8.41
C GLY A 495 0.86 27.47 7.20
N LEU A 496 1.87 26.59 7.23
CA LEU A 496 2.21 25.67 6.15
C LEU A 496 2.25 24.21 6.61
N ALA A 497 2.82 23.93 7.79
CA ALA A 497 2.96 22.60 8.36
C ALA A 497 3.11 22.66 9.90
N ARG A 498 3.41 21.51 10.52
CA ARG A 498 3.53 21.34 11.96
C ARG A 498 4.93 21.75 12.41
N GLN A 499 5.03 22.53 13.50
CA GLN A 499 6.30 22.89 14.11
C GLN A 499 6.99 21.67 14.75
N PRO A 500 8.31 21.47 14.58
CA PRO A 500 9.06 20.42 15.26
C PRO A 500 9.04 20.56 16.78
N LEU A 501 9.08 19.43 17.49
CA LEU A 501 9.13 19.37 18.95
C LEU A 501 10.41 18.64 19.40
N ALA A 502 11.17 19.25 20.30
CA ALA A 502 12.32 18.63 20.94
C ALA A 502 12.04 18.34 22.42
N GLN A 503 12.55 17.20 22.91
CA GLN A 503 12.64 16.89 24.34
C GLN A 503 13.97 16.20 24.64
N GLU A 504 14.63 16.64 25.71
CA GLU A 504 15.75 15.92 26.30
C GLU A 504 15.24 14.88 27.30
N PHE A 505 15.81 13.68 27.26
CA PHE A 505 15.45 12.56 28.10
C PHE A 505 16.68 12.00 28.82
N LYS A 506 16.43 11.40 29.98
CA LYS A 506 17.42 10.70 30.79
C LYS A 506 16.94 9.28 31.12
N PRO A 507 17.76 8.24 30.88
CA PRO A 507 17.50 6.91 31.39
C PRO A 507 17.50 6.87 32.92
N ILE A 508 16.53 6.17 33.50
CA ILE A 508 16.46 5.89 34.93
C ILE A 508 17.35 4.66 35.21
N THR A 509 18.41 4.86 35.99
CA THR A 509 19.39 3.83 36.32
C THR A 509 19.42 3.52 37.81
N ASP A 510 19.99 2.37 38.18
CA ASP A 510 20.30 2.05 39.57
C ASP A 510 21.62 2.72 40.02
N VAL A 511 22.00 2.50 41.29
CA VAL A 511 23.19 3.12 41.91
C VAL A 511 24.54 2.67 41.33
N ASN A 512 24.56 1.59 40.54
CA ASN A 512 25.77 1.03 39.95
C ASN A 512 25.92 1.38 38.46
N HIS A 513 24.97 2.11 37.89
CA HIS A 513 24.95 2.46 36.48
C HIS A 513 24.73 3.96 36.27
N GLU A 514 25.37 4.51 35.26
CA GLU A 514 25.13 5.87 34.79
C GLU A 514 24.40 5.83 33.45
N GLY A 515 23.46 6.77 33.27
CA GLY A 515 22.68 6.93 32.04
C GLY A 515 23.08 8.21 31.32
N LYS A 516 23.34 8.12 30.02
CA LYS A 516 23.62 9.27 29.15
C LYS A 516 22.31 9.91 28.71
N ASN A 517 22.20 11.22 28.88
CA ASN A 517 21.08 11.99 28.34
C ASN A 517 21.10 11.97 26.80
N PHE A 518 19.92 12.09 26.20
CA PHE A 518 19.74 12.16 24.76
C PHE A 518 18.56 13.07 24.43
N VAL A 519 18.54 13.60 23.20
CA VAL A 519 17.48 14.47 22.70
C VAL A 519 16.78 13.79 21.53
N VAL A 520 15.46 13.88 21.51
CA VAL A 520 14.66 13.50 20.34
C VAL A 520 13.99 14.76 19.80
N ILE A 521 14.20 15.05 18.51
CA ILE A 521 13.51 16.10 17.78
C ILE A 521 12.59 15.44 16.76
N ALA A 522 11.28 15.52 17.00
CA ALA A 522 10.27 14.94 16.13
C ALA A 522 9.68 16.00 15.19
N ASN A 523 9.36 15.60 13.95
CA ASN A 523 8.88 16.50 12.90
C ASN A 523 7.79 15.86 12.04
N HIS A 524 7.00 16.70 11.38
CA HIS A 524 6.04 16.29 10.34
C HIS A 524 6.00 17.38 9.27
N PHE A 525 6.75 17.16 8.19
CA PHE A 525 6.92 18.12 7.09
C PHE A 525 5.66 18.26 6.22
N LYS A 526 5.64 19.27 5.34
CA LYS A 526 4.50 19.50 4.45
C LYS A 526 4.28 18.31 3.51
N SER A 527 3.05 17.80 3.47
CA SER A 527 2.67 16.70 2.57
C SER A 527 2.84 16.98 1.08
N LYS A 528 3.18 15.93 0.32
CA LYS A 528 3.42 15.95 -1.14
C LYS A 528 2.17 16.13 -1.99
N GLY A 529 0.97 15.95 -1.41
CA GLY A 529 -0.30 15.88 -2.15
C GLY A 529 -0.85 17.21 -2.65
N SER A 530 -0.32 18.35 -2.20
CA SER A 530 -0.82 19.67 -2.60
C SER A 530 0.23 20.76 -2.45
N ALA A 531 0.20 21.74 -3.36
CA ALA A 531 0.98 22.97 -3.24
C ALA A 531 0.25 23.99 -2.33
N PRO A 532 0.95 24.80 -1.52
CA PRO A 532 0.31 25.83 -0.71
C PRO A 532 -0.27 26.95 -1.58
N LYS A 533 -1.56 27.26 -1.37
CA LYS A 533 -2.30 28.24 -2.19
C LYS A 533 -1.93 29.70 -1.90
N ASN A 534 -1.29 29.95 -0.77
CA ASN A 534 -0.87 31.28 -0.32
C ASN A 534 0.52 31.70 -0.85
N LEU A 535 1.24 30.81 -1.54
CA LEU A 535 2.51 31.13 -2.18
C LEU A 535 2.30 31.66 -3.61
N SER A 536 3.22 32.48 -4.10
CA SER A 536 3.16 33.07 -5.43
C SER A 536 4.54 33.18 -6.10
N GLY A 537 4.57 33.46 -7.40
CA GLY A 537 5.81 33.67 -8.15
C GLY A 537 6.76 32.47 -8.11
N ALA A 538 8.04 32.73 -7.91
CA ALA A 538 9.08 31.70 -7.86
C ALA A 538 8.86 30.69 -6.71
N GLU A 539 8.26 31.11 -5.60
CA GLU A 539 7.96 30.21 -4.48
C GLU A 539 6.84 29.23 -4.82
N ALA A 540 5.79 29.68 -5.51
CA ALA A 540 4.76 28.77 -6.01
C ALA A 540 5.34 27.78 -7.04
N ALA A 541 6.22 28.26 -7.93
CA ALA A 541 6.87 27.42 -8.92
C ALA A 541 7.73 26.31 -8.29
N ALA A 542 8.47 26.62 -7.22
CA ALA A 542 9.29 25.64 -6.48
C ALA A 542 8.47 24.61 -5.68
N ASN A 543 7.15 24.79 -5.57
CA ASN A 543 6.24 23.92 -4.82
C ASN A 543 5.18 23.26 -5.71
N THR A 544 5.20 23.54 -7.01
CA THR A 544 4.39 22.86 -8.02
C THR A 544 5.13 21.61 -8.46
N ASP A 545 4.42 20.49 -8.55
CA ASP A 545 4.98 19.26 -9.11
C ASP A 545 5.44 19.50 -10.56
N ASN A 546 6.73 19.29 -10.80
CA ASN A 546 7.39 19.47 -12.08
C ASN A 546 7.70 18.12 -12.77
N GLY A 547 7.26 17.00 -12.20
CA GLY A 547 7.50 15.65 -12.70
C GLY A 547 8.90 15.10 -12.40
N ASP A 548 9.66 15.67 -11.45
CA ASP A 548 10.97 15.16 -11.04
C ASP A 548 10.90 13.99 -10.03
N GLY A 549 9.69 13.57 -9.67
CA GLY A 549 9.43 12.49 -8.70
C GLY A 549 9.25 12.98 -7.26
N GLN A 550 9.53 14.25 -6.96
CA GLN A 550 9.43 14.77 -5.59
C GLN A 550 8.01 15.23 -5.22
N GLY A 551 7.12 15.42 -6.19
CA GLY A 551 5.74 15.86 -5.95
C GLY A 551 5.64 17.31 -5.47
N ASN A 552 4.44 17.74 -5.09
CA ASN A 552 4.23 19.12 -4.66
C ASN A 552 4.96 19.45 -3.34
N SER A 553 5.04 20.75 -3.04
CA SER A 553 5.59 21.29 -1.80
C SER A 553 7.08 20.97 -1.53
N ASN A 554 7.86 20.56 -2.53
CA ASN A 554 9.29 20.25 -2.32
C ASN A 554 10.08 21.46 -1.81
N GLY A 555 9.89 22.65 -2.41
CA GLY A 555 10.55 23.87 -1.95
C GLY A 555 10.28 24.22 -0.48
N VAL A 556 9.07 23.97 0.02
CA VAL A 556 8.71 24.12 1.44
C VAL A 556 9.42 23.07 2.28
N ARG A 557 9.41 21.79 1.89
CA ARG A 557 10.11 20.72 2.62
C ARG A 557 11.62 20.96 2.70
N VAL A 558 12.24 21.51 1.66
CA VAL A 558 13.65 21.93 1.67
C VAL A 558 13.90 23.05 2.69
N LYS A 559 13.02 24.06 2.76
CA LYS A 559 13.12 25.13 3.78
C LYS A 559 12.95 24.56 5.19
N GLN A 560 12.02 23.63 5.37
CA GLN A 560 11.78 22.93 6.64
C GLN A 560 13.00 22.10 7.06
N ALA A 561 13.63 21.35 6.16
CA ALA A 561 14.86 20.62 6.46
C ALA A 561 16.00 21.53 6.94
N ARG A 562 16.18 22.71 6.30
CA ARG A 562 17.20 23.70 6.73
C ARG A 562 16.88 24.29 8.10
N ALA A 563 15.61 24.60 8.34
CA ALA A 563 15.13 25.12 9.62
C ALA A 563 15.32 24.07 10.74
N LEU A 564 14.99 22.80 10.49
CA LEU A 564 15.22 21.69 11.41
C LEU A 564 16.71 21.51 11.75
N ALA A 565 17.58 21.51 10.74
CA ALA A 565 19.04 21.42 10.96
C ALA A 565 19.56 22.60 11.81
N THR A 566 19.03 23.80 11.59
CA THR A 566 19.37 24.99 12.39
C THR A 566 18.88 24.87 13.82
N PHE A 567 17.64 24.41 14.02
CA PHE A 567 17.08 24.17 15.35
C PHE A 567 17.92 23.17 16.14
N ALA A 568 18.32 22.08 15.50
CA ALA A 568 19.06 21.00 16.13
C ALA A 568 20.47 21.39 16.59
N GLN A 569 21.05 22.49 16.07
CA GLN A 569 22.34 23.01 16.55
C GLN A 569 22.36 23.35 18.05
N ARG A 570 21.19 23.63 18.64
CA ARG A 570 21.03 23.86 20.09
C ARG A 570 21.47 22.65 20.93
N PHE A 571 21.51 21.45 20.33
CA PHE A 571 21.76 20.18 21.01
C PHE A 571 23.02 19.47 20.50
N ASN A 572 23.91 20.14 19.75
CA ASN A 572 25.10 19.52 19.15
C ASN A 572 26.03 18.77 20.13
N GLY A 573 26.02 19.16 21.42
CA GLY A 573 26.82 18.50 22.47
C GLY A 573 26.17 17.25 23.09
N THR A 574 24.91 16.99 22.79
CA THR A 574 24.11 15.89 23.36
C THR A 574 23.77 14.90 22.25
N PRO A 575 23.80 13.58 22.48
CA PRO A 575 23.26 12.61 21.53
C PRO A 575 21.86 13.02 21.09
N THR A 576 21.65 13.31 19.81
CA THR A 576 20.39 13.82 19.27
C THR A 576 19.93 13.00 18.09
N LEU A 577 18.64 12.66 18.09
CA LEU A 577 17.93 12.04 16.98
C LEU A 577 16.97 13.05 16.32
N LEU A 578 16.92 13.09 15.00
CA LEU A 578 15.80 13.67 14.25
C LEU A 578 14.93 12.52 13.76
N VAL A 579 13.65 12.54 14.11
CA VAL A 579 12.71 11.47 13.78
C VAL A 579 11.39 12.04 13.25
N GLY A 580 10.59 11.21 12.59
CA GLY A 580 9.22 11.56 12.17
C GLY A 580 9.00 11.45 10.68
N ASP A 581 7.84 11.95 10.25
CA ASP A 581 7.41 11.98 8.86
C ASP A 581 8.02 13.21 8.15
N PHE A 582 9.12 12.98 7.43
CA PHE A 582 9.78 14.03 6.63
C PHE A 582 9.03 14.33 5.34
N ASN A 583 7.95 13.59 5.06
CA ASN A 583 7.18 13.66 3.84
C ASN A 583 8.06 13.66 2.57
N ALA A 584 9.17 12.92 2.60
CA ALA A 584 10.17 12.91 1.55
C ALA A 584 10.91 11.56 1.53
N TYR A 585 11.18 11.07 0.31
CA TYR A 585 11.90 9.80 0.11
C TYR A 585 13.41 9.99 0.19
N THR A 586 14.14 8.88 0.36
CA THR A 586 15.57 8.86 0.72
C THR A 586 16.47 9.76 -0.13
N MET A 587 16.24 9.85 -1.44
CA MET A 587 17.09 10.60 -2.37
C MET A 587 16.59 12.03 -2.63
N GLU A 588 15.53 12.48 -1.95
CA GLU A 588 14.93 13.80 -2.19
C GLU A 588 15.69 14.93 -1.52
N ASP A 589 15.51 16.14 -2.06
CA ASP A 589 16.23 17.34 -1.64
C ASP A 589 16.15 17.63 -0.12
N PRO A 590 14.99 17.44 0.58
CA PRO A 590 14.92 17.69 2.02
C PRO A 590 15.85 16.79 2.84
N LEU A 591 16.02 15.53 2.46
CA LEU A 591 16.91 14.60 3.16
C LEU A 591 18.37 14.87 2.83
N LYS A 592 18.63 15.25 1.57
CA LYS A 592 19.96 15.72 1.15
C LYS A 592 20.41 16.93 1.98
N VAL A 593 19.51 17.86 2.29
CA VAL A 593 19.84 19.02 3.15
C VAL A 593 20.35 18.58 4.53
N LEU A 594 19.76 17.55 5.14
CA LEU A 594 20.15 17.06 6.46
C LEU A 594 21.50 16.34 6.42
N THR A 595 21.71 15.49 5.41
CA THR A 595 23.01 14.79 5.23
C THR A 595 24.14 15.76 4.89
N ASP A 596 23.89 16.78 4.05
CA ASP A 596 24.85 17.86 3.77
C ASP A 596 25.18 18.68 5.03
N ALA A 597 24.24 18.77 5.99
CA ALA A 597 24.44 19.40 7.29
C ALA A 597 25.16 18.50 8.32
N GLY A 598 25.58 17.29 7.93
CA GLY A 598 26.37 16.37 8.76
C GLY A 598 25.56 15.41 9.62
N TRP A 599 24.24 15.28 9.38
CA TRP A 599 23.42 14.27 10.03
C TRP A 599 23.59 12.91 9.35
N ALA A 600 23.85 11.87 10.13
CA ALA A 600 23.87 10.49 9.65
C ALA A 600 22.44 10.01 9.44
N HIS A 601 22.14 9.41 8.29
CA HIS A 601 20.86 8.77 8.02
C HIS A 601 20.94 7.31 8.47
N GLU A 602 20.07 6.91 9.40
CA GLU A 602 20.17 5.62 10.11
C GLU A 602 19.08 4.62 9.69
N SER A 603 17.99 5.11 9.10
CA SER A 603 16.86 4.32 8.62
C SER A 603 16.98 4.00 7.11
N GLY A 604 15.99 3.30 6.55
CA GLY A 604 15.92 3.01 5.11
C GLY A 604 16.51 1.66 4.68
N HIS A 605 16.88 0.80 5.64
CA HIS A 605 17.48 -0.52 5.40
C HIS A 605 16.54 -1.71 5.64
N GLY A 606 15.22 -1.48 5.73
CA GLY A 606 14.21 -2.50 5.98
C GLY A 606 12.93 -2.31 5.15
N ASP A 607 11.81 -2.76 5.69
CA ASP A 607 10.50 -2.52 5.08
C ASP A 607 10.23 -1.02 4.92
N SER A 608 9.56 -0.66 3.82
CA SER A 608 9.20 0.73 3.55
C SER A 608 8.16 1.25 4.53
N SER A 609 8.32 2.51 4.95
CA SER A 609 7.40 3.12 5.92
C SER A 609 6.04 3.50 5.32
N TYR A 610 5.96 3.60 3.98
CA TYR A 610 4.77 4.04 3.25
C TYR A 610 4.62 3.32 1.90
N VAL A 611 3.38 3.20 1.42
CA VAL A 611 3.05 2.67 0.08
C VAL A 611 2.10 3.61 -0.62
N TYR A 612 2.44 4.06 -1.82
CA TYR A 612 1.60 4.95 -2.62
C TYR A 612 1.59 4.56 -4.08
N GLY A 613 0.37 4.44 -4.64
CA GLY A 613 0.19 4.06 -6.05
C GLY A 613 0.92 2.78 -6.42
N GLY A 614 0.98 1.81 -5.51
CA GLY A 614 1.69 0.55 -5.71
C GLY A 614 3.22 0.61 -5.61
N ARG A 615 3.80 1.73 -5.16
CA ARG A 615 5.25 1.89 -4.96
C ARG A 615 5.55 1.97 -3.47
N SER A 616 6.52 1.17 -3.02
CA SER A 616 6.97 1.11 -1.63
C SER A 616 8.20 2.01 -1.43
N GLY A 617 8.15 2.90 -0.44
CA GLY A 617 9.30 3.73 -0.03
C GLY A 617 9.13 4.31 1.36
N SER A 618 10.20 4.84 1.95
CA SER A 618 10.14 5.41 3.31
C SER A 618 10.01 6.93 3.29
N MET A 619 9.04 7.44 4.04
CA MET A 619 8.83 8.87 4.32
C MET A 619 9.10 9.22 5.79
N ASP A 620 9.10 8.20 6.65
CA ASP A 620 9.48 8.27 8.05
C ASP A 620 10.96 7.90 8.17
N HIS A 621 11.74 8.78 8.79
CA HIS A 621 13.19 8.61 8.83
C HIS A 621 13.77 8.84 10.21
N VAL A 622 14.98 8.30 10.40
CA VAL A 622 15.80 8.51 11.59
C VAL A 622 17.14 9.07 11.15
N PHE A 623 17.49 10.22 11.71
CA PHE A 623 18.82 10.81 11.56
C PHE A 623 19.48 10.98 12.93
N ALA A 624 20.80 10.83 12.99
CA ALA A 624 21.58 11.01 14.20
C ALA A 624 22.69 12.03 14.01
N ASN A 625 22.98 12.81 15.06
CA ASN A 625 24.21 13.57 15.11
C ASN A 625 25.40 12.65 15.46
N SER A 626 26.62 13.20 15.36
CA SER A 626 27.85 12.44 15.64
C SER A 626 27.94 11.88 17.07
N ALA A 627 27.22 12.47 18.03
CA ALA A 627 27.18 12.00 19.42
C ALA A 627 26.18 10.84 19.64
N ALA A 628 25.13 10.74 18.81
CA ALA A 628 24.12 9.69 18.86
C ALA A 628 24.46 8.49 17.98
N HIS A 629 25.02 8.70 16.78
CA HIS A 629 25.40 7.63 15.84
C HIS A 629 26.10 6.43 16.51
N PRO A 630 27.16 6.59 17.34
CA PRO A 630 27.84 5.45 17.95
C PRO A 630 27.04 4.75 19.06
N LEU A 631 25.92 5.31 19.49
CA LEU A 631 25.03 4.75 20.51
C LEU A 631 23.89 3.94 19.90
N ILE A 632 23.61 4.13 18.60
CA ILE A 632 22.57 3.39 17.89
C ILE A 632 23.04 1.95 17.68
N THR A 633 22.22 1.02 18.12
CA THR A 633 22.45 -0.42 17.90
C THR A 633 21.84 -0.87 16.59
N GLU A 634 20.61 -0.42 16.30
CA GLU A 634 19.88 -0.70 15.07
C GLU A 634 18.66 0.23 14.92
N VAL A 635 18.18 0.37 13.68
CA VAL A 635 16.89 0.98 13.35
C VAL A 635 16.10 -0.02 12.50
N LYS A 636 14.85 -0.28 12.87
CA LYS A 636 13.96 -1.20 12.15
C LYS A 636 12.57 -0.60 11.96
N SER A 637 12.04 -0.73 10.75
CA SER A 637 10.63 -0.47 10.44
C SER A 637 9.79 -1.70 10.78
N TRP A 638 8.62 -1.51 11.39
CA TRP A 638 7.64 -2.58 11.56
C TRP A 638 6.53 -2.45 10.53
N ALA A 639 6.48 -3.36 9.56
CA ALA A 639 5.51 -3.34 8.47
C ALA A 639 4.09 -3.75 8.88
N VAL A 640 3.52 -3.06 9.85
CA VAL A 640 2.21 -3.32 10.45
C VAL A 640 1.07 -2.58 9.75
N ASN A 641 1.37 -1.54 8.97
CA ASN A 641 0.41 -0.56 8.48
C ASN A 641 0.42 -0.38 6.96
N ALA A 642 1.51 0.14 6.40
CA ALA A 642 1.52 0.67 5.03
C ALA A 642 1.16 -0.37 3.96
N GLN A 643 1.55 -1.62 4.19
CA GLN A 643 1.33 -2.74 3.28
C GLN A 643 -0.07 -3.36 3.40
N GLU A 644 -0.79 -3.10 4.50
CA GLU A 644 -2.14 -3.60 4.72
C GLU A 644 -3.16 -2.84 3.86
N SER A 645 -4.21 -3.53 3.41
CA SER A 645 -5.29 -2.88 2.68
C SER A 645 -6.01 -1.86 3.56
N ILE A 646 -6.36 -0.71 2.99
CA ILE A 646 -7.18 0.31 3.65
C ILE A 646 -8.54 -0.23 4.14
N ALA A 647 -9.00 -1.37 3.61
CA ALA A 647 -10.21 -2.04 4.07
C ALA A 647 -10.18 -2.41 5.57
N PHE A 648 -9.00 -2.61 6.15
CA PHE A 648 -8.81 -2.96 7.57
C PHE A 648 -8.63 -1.74 8.48
N GLU A 649 -8.54 -0.54 7.91
CA GLU A 649 -8.41 0.71 8.64
C GLU A 649 -9.74 1.07 9.31
N TYR A 650 -9.69 1.74 10.47
CA TYR A 650 -10.92 2.18 11.16
C TYR A 650 -11.83 3.02 10.25
N SER A 651 -11.23 3.78 9.32
CA SER A 651 -11.93 4.67 8.38
C SER A 651 -12.80 3.93 7.35
N ARG A 652 -12.63 2.62 7.22
CA ARG A 652 -13.42 1.72 6.36
C ARG A 652 -14.15 0.64 7.15
N ALA A 653 -14.21 0.77 8.48
CA ALA A 653 -14.95 -0.15 9.32
C ALA A 653 -16.42 -0.25 8.84
N ASN A 654 -16.92 -1.47 8.74
CA ASN A 654 -18.28 -1.78 8.28
C ASN A 654 -18.60 -1.36 6.82
N TYR A 655 -17.60 -1.17 5.96
CA TYR A 655 -17.87 -0.89 4.53
C TYR A 655 -18.36 -2.12 3.77
N ASN A 656 -18.09 -3.33 4.24
CA ASN A 656 -18.51 -4.58 3.60
C ASN A 656 -19.06 -5.57 4.63
N ALA A 657 -20.14 -6.29 4.28
CA ALA A 657 -20.82 -7.21 5.18
C ALA A 657 -20.02 -8.46 5.54
N TYR A 658 -18.97 -8.78 4.79
CA TYR A 658 -18.11 -9.96 4.99
C TYR A 658 -16.71 -9.63 5.47
N LEU A 659 -16.39 -8.35 5.70
CA LEU A 659 -15.12 -7.93 6.28
C LEU A 659 -15.36 -7.31 7.66
N ALA A 660 -15.08 -8.10 8.70
CA ALA A 660 -15.17 -7.63 10.07
C ALA A 660 -14.01 -6.69 10.40
N PHE A 661 -14.27 -5.69 11.24
CA PHE A 661 -13.19 -4.91 11.84
C PHE A 661 -12.40 -5.78 12.82
N GLU A 662 -11.10 -5.88 12.62
CA GLU A 662 -10.22 -6.69 13.44
C GLU A 662 -9.72 -5.89 14.66
N ALA A 663 -10.50 -5.88 15.75
CA ALA A 663 -10.19 -5.08 16.94
C ALA A 663 -9.11 -5.69 17.86
N ASP A 664 -8.70 -6.92 17.61
CA ASP A 664 -7.79 -7.71 18.46
C ASP A 664 -6.33 -7.68 17.98
N ASN A 665 -6.02 -6.87 16.97
CA ASN A 665 -4.68 -6.75 16.43
C ASN A 665 -4.32 -5.31 15.98
N PRO A 666 -3.02 -4.99 15.89
CA PRO A 666 -2.55 -3.63 15.58
C PRO A 666 -2.47 -3.33 14.08
N TYR A 667 -2.79 -4.27 13.20
CA TYR A 667 -2.56 -4.12 11.76
C TYR A 667 -3.46 -3.05 11.16
N ARG A 668 -2.90 -2.18 10.31
CA ARG A 668 -3.58 -1.02 9.74
C ARG A 668 -4.17 -0.07 10.81
N ALA A 669 -3.40 0.16 11.88
CA ALA A 669 -3.67 1.23 12.84
C ALA A 669 -3.46 2.63 12.22
N SER A 670 -2.56 2.71 11.23
CA SER A 670 -2.19 3.90 10.47
C SER A 670 -1.95 3.52 9.00
N ASP A 671 -1.68 4.50 8.16
CA ASP A 671 -1.11 4.36 6.82
C ASP A 671 0.43 4.38 6.80
N HIS A 672 1.07 4.74 7.92
CA HIS A 672 2.53 4.74 8.10
C HIS A 672 3.00 3.62 9.03
N ASN A 673 4.14 3.00 8.72
CA ASN A 673 4.81 2.09 9.65
C ASN A 673 5.67 2.86 10.65
N PRO A 674 5.76 2.41 11.92
CA PRO A 674 6.66 3.01 12.89
C PRO A 674 8.12 2.59 12.65
N GLU A 675 9.05 3.51 12.89
CA GLU A 675 10.49 3.22 12.98
C GLU A 675 10.89 3.04 14.44
N ILE A 676 11.64 1.99 14.75
CA ILE A 676 12.06 1.60 16.10
C ILE A 676 13.58 1.64 16.18
N ILE A 677 14.10 2.44 17.10
CA ILE A 677 15.52 2.74 17.30
C ILE A 677 15.98 2.11 18.61
N GLY A 678 17.06 1.33 18.53
CA GLY A 678 17.77 0.82 19.69
C GLY A 678 18.96 1.70 20.06
N LEU A 679 19.13 1.98 21.35
CA LEU A 679 20.23 2.79 21.89
C LEU A 679 20.92 2.09 23.07
N ASN A 680 22.24 2.27 23.16
CA ASN A 680 23.03 1.96 24.35
C ASN A 680 23.37 3.25 25.10
N LEU A 681 22.62 3.57 26.14
CA LEU A 681 22.76 4.79 26.94
C LEU A 681 23.22 4.53 28.37
N ILE A 682 23.21 3.29 28.84
CA ILE A 682 23.48 2.91 30.22
C ILE A 682 24.81 2.18 30.32
N THR A 683 25.72 2.69 31.15
CA THR A 683 27.05 2.08 31.39
C THR A 683 27.27 1.79 32.87
N PRO A 684 28.00 0.71 33.22
CA PRO A 684 28.39 0.48 34.60
C PRO A 684 29.31 1.58 35.12
N ILE A 685 29.05 2.05 36.34
CA ILE A 685 29.96 2.95 37.05
C ILE A 685 31.17 2.14 37.49
N ALA A 686 32.36 2.52 37.02
CA ALA A 686 33.60 1.88 37.45
C ALA A 686 33.80 2.09 38.95
N GLN A 687 33.61 1.05 39.77
CA GLN A 687 33.96 1.13 41.19
C GLN A 687 35.48 1.23 41.32
N PRO A 688 36.01 2.17 42.12
CA PRO A 688 37.43 2.16 42.43
C PRO A 688 37.79 0.81 43.07
N PRO A 689 38.95 0.21 42.75
CA PRO A 689 39.36 -1.04 43.38
C PRO A 689 39.33 -0.83 44.88
N VAL A 690 38.52 -1.63 45.58
CA VAL A 690 38.51 -1.65 47.04
C VAL A 690 39.92 -2.05 47.44
N GLY A 691 40.72 -1.06 47.88
CA GLY A 691 42.05 -1.31 48.41
C GLY A 691 41.94 -2.33 49.55
N PRO A 692 42.96 -3.20 49.74
CA PRO A 692 42.89 -4.24 50.76
C PRO A 692 42.53 -3.60 52.10
N SER A 693 41.37 -4.00 52.64
CA SER A 693 40.93 -3.59 53.97
C SER A 693 42.05 -3.89 54.96
N ALA A 694 42.56 -2.86 55.63
CA ALA A 694 43.52 -3.02 56.71
C ALA A 694 42.85 -3.83 57.82
N GLN A 695 43.20 -5.11 57.88
CA GLN A 695 42.80 -6.02 58.94
C GLN A 695 43.26 -5.45 60.30
N PRO A 696 42.41 -5.40 61.34
CA PRO A 696 42.86 -4.95 62.66
C PRO A 696 43.93 -5.89 63.19
N SER A 697 45.05 -5.32 63.62
CA SER A 697 46.16 -6.04 64.22
C SER A 697 45.80 -6.49 65.65
N ASP A 698 45.52 -7.77 65.81
CA ASP A 698 45.57 -8.41 67.13
C ASP A 698 47.03 -8.73 67.48
N GLN A 699 47.56 -8.02 68.47
CA GLN A 699 48.79 -8.40 69.15
C GLN A 699 48.53 -9.60 70.06
N ALA A 700 49.26 -10.69 69.83
CA ALA A 700 49.61 -11.63 70.89
C ALA A 700 51.05 -12.13 70.68
N SER A 701 51.87 -11.86 71.69
CA SER A 701 53.24 -12.30 71.90
C SER A 701 53.35 -13.84 72.03
N THR A 702 54.33 -14.47 71.37
CA THR A 702 55.51 -15.08 72.05
C THR A 702 56.35 -15.97 71.12
N ASN A 703 57.64 -15.60 71.06
CA ASN A 703 58.85 -16.45 71.06
C ASN A 703 59.31 -17.29 69.85
N PRO A 704 60.65 -17.54 69.79
CA PRO A 704 61.40 -17.53 68.54
C PRO A 704 62.01 -18.90 68.18
N SER A 705 62.34 -19.10 66.90
CA SER A 705 63.56 -19.79 66.46
C SER A 705 63.73 -19.65 64.95
N ALA A 706 64.88 -19.10 64.54
CA ALA A 706 65.43 -19.19 63.19
C ALA A 706 66.18 -20.55 63.04
N PRO A 707 66.87 -20.90 61.92
CA PRO A 707 67.01 -20.16 60.65
C PRO A 707 66.94 -21.03 59.37
N ALA A 708 67.13 -20.33 58.24
CA ALA A 708 67.88 -20.73 57.04
C ALA A 708 67.13 -21.34 55.85
N GLY A 709 67.38 -20.73 54.67
CA GLY A 709 67.13 -21.33 53.36
C GLY A 709 66.65 -20.36 52.29
N ASN A 710 67.53 -19.46 51.85
CA ASN A 710 67.39 -18.74 50.58
C ASN A 710 68.03 -19.61 49.46
N PRO A 711 67.99 -19.20 48.19
CA PRO A 711 66.90 -19.26 47.22
C PRO A 711 67.29 -20.14 46.00
N GLU A 712 66.40 -20.41 45.04
CA GLU A 712 66.86 -20.46 43.64
C GLU A 712 65.77 -20.30 42.57
N GLN A 713 66.14 -19.44 41.61
CA GLN A 713 65.52 -19.14 40.33
C GLN A 713 65.80 -20.22 39.28
N SER A 714 64.88 -20.40 38.33
CA SER A 714 65.16 -20.74 36.91
C SER A 714 63.81 -20.75 36.17
N ALA A 715 63.43 -19.79 35.32
CA ALA A 715 63.96 -19.41 34.00
C ALA A 715 63.71 -20.43 32.85
N SER A 716 63.19 -19.88 31.74
CA SER A 716 63.18 -20.36 30.34
C SER A 716 62.08 -21.40 29.96
N ALA A 717 61.03 -21.04 29.22
CA ALA A 717 60.91 -20.73 27.77
C ALA A 717 61.11 -21.92 26.83
N THR A 718 60.06 -22.33 26.08
CA THR A 718 59.91 -22.21 24.61
C THR A 718 58.87 -23.16 23.98
N LYS A 719 58.24 -22.64 22.92
CA LYS A 719 57.77 -23.28 21.65
C LYS A 719 56.46 -24.10 21.57
N ALA A 720 55.46 -23.42 21.01
CA ALA A 720 54.90 -23.61 19.65
C ALA A 720 54.19 -24.92 19.22
N LYS A 721 52.90 -24.70 18.90
CA LYS A 721 52.13 -25.07 17.69
C LYS A 721 51.36 -26.40 17.58
N GLN A 722 50.09 -26.18 17.20
CA GLN A 722 49.17 -26.96 16.37
C GLN A 722 48.39 -28.13 16.99
N LYS A 723 47.05 -28.00 16.98
CA LYS A 723 46.18 -28.82 16.12
C LYS A 723 44.76 -28.24 16.01
N ARG A 724 44.23 -28.31 14.78
CA ARG A 724 42.83 -28.15 14.39
C ARG A 724 41.98 -29.32 14.92
N SER A 725 40.71 -29.08 15.24
CA SER A 725 39.66 -30.10 15.13
C SER A 725 38.39 -29.50 14.50
N LYS A 726 37.80 -30.29 13.61
CA LYS A 726 36.49 -30.11 12.96
C LYS A 726 35.43 -30.93 13.72
N LEU A 727 34.17 -30.54 13.48
CA LEU A 727 32.86 -31.12 13.84
C LEU A 727 32.69 -32.64 14.00
N ALA A 728 31.73 -33.01 14.86
CA ALA A 728 30.64 -33.99 14.67
C ALA A 728 29.50 -33.58 15.65
N SER A 729 28.21 -33.39 15.32
CA SER A 729 27.15 -34.27 14.77
C SER A 729 26.71 -35.43 15.68
N THR A 730 25.38 -35.65 15.68
CA THR A 730 24.54 -36.73 16.28
C THR A 730 24.03 -36.46 17.71
N GLY A 731 22.77 -36.74 18.08
CA GLY A 731 21.74 -37.51 17.38
C GLY A 731 20.35 -37.46 18.03
N VAL A 732 19.44 -38.09 17.30
CA VAL A 732 18.00 -38.30 17.50
C VAL A 732 17.74 -39.42 18.52
N ASN A 733 16.61 -39.40 19.22
CA ASN A 733 15.98 -40.63 19.72
C ASN A 733 14.45 -40.49 19.79
N GLU A 734 13.76 -41.27 18.97
CA GLU A 734 12.38 -41.73 19.21
C GLU A 734 12.43 -43.21 19.63
N THR A 735 11.48 -43.68 20.45
CA THR A 735 10.44 -44.68 20.03
C THR A 735 9.67 -45.33 21.22
N ILE A 736 8.32 -45.14 21.35
CA ILE A 736 7.10 -46.00 21.08
C ILE A 736 6.62 -46.84 22.36
N PRO A 737 5.44 -47.52 22.44
CA PRO A 737 4.14 -47.10 23.03
C PRO A 737 3.39 -48.19 23.90
N LEU A 738 2.06 -48.03 24.13
CA LEU A 738 0.94 -49.00 24.45
C LEU A 738 0.13 -48.54 25.70
N ALA A 739 -1.19 -48.64 25.86
CA ALA A 739 -2.36 -49.04 25.04
C ALA A 739 -3.70 -48.68 25.77
N LEU A 740 -4.78 -48.55 24.97
CA LEU A 740 -6.24 -48.79 25.14
C LEU A 740 -7.02 -48.65 26.48
N GLY A 741 -8.24 -48.09 26.35
CA GLY A 741 -9.47 -48.49 27.08
C GLY A 741 -10.36 -47.31 27.55
N ALA A 742 -11.37 -46.85 26.79
CA ALA A 742 -12.79 -47.27 26.76
C ALA A 742 -13.76 -46.49 27.69
N LEU A 743 -14.62 -45.65 27.07
CA LEU A 743 -16.11 -45.64 27.12
C LEU A 743 -16.89 -45.38 28.45
N VAL A 744 -17.80 -44.38 28.42
CA VAL A 744 -19.24 -44.35 28.89
C VAL A 744 -19.69 -43.16 29.80
N LEU A 745 -20.61 -42.36 29.21
CA LEU A 745 -21.87 -41.71 29.65
C LEU A 745 -22.04 -40.84 30.93
N GLY A 746 -22.77 -39.73 30.69
CA GLY A 746 -23.68 -39.01 31.61
C GLY A 746 -23.87 -37.55 31.15
N VAL A 747 -24.76 -37.13 30.24
CA VAL A 747 -26.24 -37.19 30.11
C VAL A 747 -27.02 -36.25 31.07
N ILE A 748 -27.83 -35.35 30.45
CA ILE A 748 -29.04 -34.61 30.93
C ILE A 748 -28.76 -33.35 31.79
N ALA A 749 -29.41 -32.18 31.63
CA ALA A 749 -30.70 -31.79 31.01
C ALA A 749 -30.63 -30.31 30.55
N CYS A 750 -31.17 -29.97 29.37
CA CYS A 750 -32.46 -29.29 29.14
C CYS A 750 -32.48 -27.77 29.43
N ALA A 751 -33.22 -26.92 28.72
CA ALA A 751 -33.94 -26.98 27.45
C ALA A 751 -34.65 -25.62 27.31
N MET A 752 -34.70 -25.09 26.09
CA MET A 752 -35.79 -24.28 25.53
C MET A 752 -36.08 -22.88 26.11
N ARG A 753 -35.99 -21.87 25.23
CA ARG A 753 -37.21 -21.25 24.70
C ARG A 753 -37.01 -20.62 23.33
N ARG A 754 -37.97 -20.96 22.45
CA ARG A 754 -38.21 -20.44 21.11
C ARG A 754 -39.00 -19.12 21.17
N ARG A 755 -38.82 -18.35 20.11
CA ARG A 755 -39.79 -17.52 19.34
C ARG A 755 -40.00 -16.03 19.68
N THR A 756 -39.93 -15.28 18.57
CA THR A 756 -40.68 -14.09 18.13
C THR A 756 -40.40 -12.77 18.84
N LEU A 757 -39.61 -11.89 18.20
CA LEU A 757 -40.08 -10.87 17.23
C LEU A 757 -38.92 -10.49 16.30
#